data_AF-A0A9W6E8L9-F1
#
_entry.id   AF-A0A9W6E8L9-F1
#
_cell.length_a   1.000
_cell.length_b   1.000
_cell.length_c   1.000
_cell.angle_alpha   90.00
_cell.angle_beta   90.00
_cell.angle_gamma   90.00
#
_symmetry.space_group_name_H-M   'P 1'
#
loop_
_entity.id
_entity.type
_entity.pdbx_description
1 polymer ?
#
loop_
_entity_poly.entity_id
_entity_poly.type
_entity_poly.pdbx_seq_one_letter_code
_entity_poly.pdbx_strand_id
1 'polypeptide(L)'
;MAPNEEGRQFETFDLDSEPDQRRNAERQVVDLTAESDSDEVIPVFPKSQSVIGSDTDDEAGDDDEYDEDLKRAIALSLQEAEGGPHNASSHLHISDSEKGVSQNTRSPSVKEVEGKANDHEPAKSMGVLGLDRKQMEQERLARLAKRKAEDTSSIDHREAKQSKIDSAPRASVQPTMAAGGTIMSKSQPTSSRSIPSTSPSTQYPEGAVKKTWAFGYPRQGDDIKIEEVLQKADLELAVMSSFMWEMEWLFSKFNIEKTRFILVMQAEDDATYESETATMRNLRLCFPPMGGQVVCMHSKLMLLFHPEYLRLVVPTANLTPYDWGEMNGVMENSVFLIDLPKKNVLEKPTTHFYEDLVVFLKASTLHENIIAKLDNFDFSKTSKYAFVHTIPSGGSHTDTAWKRTGYCGLGRAVERLNLCTSIPLNIDYIASSVGAITDQFLRCMYLASQGDDGLTEFSIRYAKTFPVPRRDNPSKLLKKDTGSEWSDRFRLYFPSQNTVATSKGGPRCAGTVCFQSKWYNGENFPRHILRDCESQRKGLLMHNKILYVRPDDPIPLSETTQCRAWAYIGSANMSESAWGRLVQDRSTKSPKLNCRNWECGVIVPVIEDRTDSSELKDKIHEDKCKGKASEFSSLSSSDNDDGANLPVVFENTIPVPMRVPGARYGGGRKPWYFAESQS
;
A
#
# COMPACT_ATOMS: atom_id res chain seq x y z
N MET A 1 9.75 -21.95 -67.69
CA MET A 1 9.48 -23.37 -67.96
C MET A 1 10.53 -24.18 -67.22
N ALA A 2 10.15 -24.91 -66.17
CA ALA A 2 11.00 -25.91 -65.48
C ALA A 2 11.09 -27.20 -66.33
N PRO A 3 11.97 -28.20 -66.08
CA PRO A 3 12.18 -28.97 -64.81
C PRO A 3 13.68 -29.19 -64.44
N ASN A 4 14.13 -29.42 -63.20
CA ASN A 4 13.99 -30.53 -62.21
C ASN A 4 15.09 -31.62 -62.30
N GLU A 5 15.55 -32.08 -61.11
CA GLU A 5 16.36 -33.28 -60.73
C GLU A 5 17.91 -33.20 -60.89
N GLU A 6 18.69 -33.15 -59.80
CA GLU A 6 19.15 -34.19 -58.84
C GLU A 6 20.45 -34.93 -59.27
N GLY A 7 21.46 -34.96 -58.39
CA GLY A 7 22.65 -35.82 -58.54
C GLY A 7 23.89 -35.38 -57.77
N ARG A 8 24.27 -36.16 -56.75
CA ARG A 8 25.43 -36.02 -55.84
C ARG A 8 26.83 -36.18 -56.51
N GLN A 9 27.85 -35.65 -55.81
CA GLN A 9 29.00 -36.38 -55.18
C GLN A 9 30.45 -35.99 -55.58
N PHE A 10 31.33 -36.03 -54.54
CA PHE A 10 32.82 -36.03 -54.46
C PHE A 10 33.56 -34.67 -54.49
N GLU A 11 34.13 -34.19 -53.38
CA GLU A 11 35.35 -34.60 -52.62
C GLU A 11 36.67 -34.27 -53.31
N THR A 12 37.53 -33.47 -52.64
CA THR A 12 38.98 -33.69 -52.35
C THR A 12 39.59 -32.36 -51.85
N PHE A 13 39.97 -32.22 -50.57
CA PHE A 13 41.16 -32.72 -49.83
C PHE A 13 42.39 -31.81 -49.95
N ASP A 14 42.86 -31.33 -48.78
CA ASP A 14 44.26 -31.14 -48.30
C ASP A 14 44.21 -30.10 -47.14
N LEU A 15 44.26 -30.43 -45.84
CA LEU A 15 45.31 -31.06 -45.00
C LEU A 15 46.71 -30.47 -45.24
N ASP A 16 47.52 -30.02 -44.29
CA ASP A 16 47.42 -29.74 -42.84
C ASP A 16 48.75 -29.06 -42.46
N SER A 17 48.76 -28.12 -41.51
CA SER A 17 49.96 -27.77 -40.72
C SER A 17 49.55 -27.17 -39.36
N GLU A 18 49.46 -28.06 -38.37
CA GLU A 18 49.28 -27.93 -36.91
C GLU A 18 50.30 -27.02 -36.16
N PRO A 19 50.29 -26.93 -34.81
CA PRO A 19 49.21 -26.90 -33.79
C PRO A 19 49.46 -25.84 -32.66
N ASP A 20 48.48 -25.56 -31.79
CA ASP A 20 48.66 -25.80 -30.34
C ASP A 20 47.37 -25.58 -29.50
N GLN A 21 47.13 -26.53 -28.59
CA GLN A 21 45.94 -26.68 -27.76
C GLN A 21 46.08 -25.95 -26.41
N ARG A 22 45.06 -25.19 -25.99
CA ARG A 22 44.73 -25.00 -24.56
C ARG A 22 43.21 -24.90 -24.30
N ARG A 23 42.67 -26.05 -23.86
CA ARG A 23 41.59 -26.31 -22.90
C ARG A 23 40.70 -25.12 -22.48
N ASN A 24 39.43 -25.18 -22.85
CA ASN A 24 38.33 -24.58 -22.08
C ASN A 24 37.54 -25.71 -21.41
N ALA A 25 37.54 -25.70 -20.07
CA ALA A 25 36.73 -26.60 -19.26
C ALA A 25 35.26 -26.15 -19.30
N GLU A 26 34.40 -27.12 -19.53
CA GLU A 26 32.95 -27.03 -19.60
C GLU A 26 32.36 -26.39 -18.33
N ARG A 27 31.52 -25.36 -18.51
CA ARG A 27 30.57 -24.91 -17.48
C ARG A 27 29.28 -25.68 -17.68
N GLN A 28 29.01 -26.58 -16.74
CA GLN A 28 27.73 -27.22 -16.52
C GLN A 28 26.68 -26.14 -16.25
N VAL A 29 25.80 -25.91 -17.21
CA VAL A 29 24.58 -25.11 -17.06
C VAL A 29 23.49 -26.06 -16.57
N VAL A 30 22.96 -25.81 -15.38
CA VAL A 30 21.79 -26.54 -14.86
C VAL A 30 20.56 -25.77 -15.32
N ASP A 31 19.88 -26.33 -16.31
CA ASP A 31 18.53 -25.99 -16.73
C ASP A 31 17.55 -26.36 -15.60
N LEU A 32 16.69 -25.42 -15.21
CA LEU A 32 15.66 -25.61 -14.17
C LEU A 32 14.24 -25.54 -14.73
N THR A 33 14.08 -25.77 -16.04
CA THR A 33 12.81 -25.55 -16.74
C THR A 33 12.26 -26.72 -17.57
N ALA A 34 12.77 -27.96 -17.47
CA ALA A 34 12.24 -29.06 -18.29
C ALA A 34 11.94 -30.37 -17.54
N GLU A 35 10.69 -30.84 -17.67
CA GLU A 35 10.40 -32.20 -18.14
C GLU A 35 9.65 -32.07 -19.49
N SER A 36 10.08 -32.87 -20.48
CA SER A 36 9.69 -32.98 -21.91
C SER A 36 8.16 -33.00 -22.16
N ASP A 37 7.56 -32.40 -23.20
CA ASP A 37 7.77 -32.66 -24.63
C ASP A 37 7.51 -31.44 -25.55
N SER A 38 8.10 -31.56 -26.74
CA SER A 38 8.21 -30.65 -27.88
C SER A 38 6.93 -30.01 -28.44
N ASP A 39 7.00 -28.70 -28.74
CA ASP A 39 6.85 -28.17 -30.11
C ASP A 39 7.26 -26.68 -30.14
N GLU A 40 8.19 -26.34 -31.02
CA GLU A 40 8.67 -24.97 -31.28
C GLU A 40 7.56 -24.11 -31.90
N VAL A 41 7.23 -22.98 -31.26
CA VAL A 41 6.55 -21.86 -31.92
C VAL A 41 7.25 -20.56 -31.53
N ILE A 42 7.88 -19.91 -32.50
CA ILE A 42 8.48 -18.59 -32.38
C ILE A 42 7.36 -17.54 -32.53
N PRO A 43 7.06 -16.69 -31.53
CA PRO A 43 6.18 -15.55 -31.73
C PRO A 43 7.02 -14.35 -32.20
N VAL A 44 6.87 -13.99 -33.48
CA VAL A 44 7.30 -12.69 -34.01
C VAL A 44 6.23 -11.66 -33.63
N PHE A 45 6.57 -10.69 -32.78
CA PHE A 45 5.73 -9.52 -32.55
C PHE A 45 6.09 -8.40 -33.54
N PRO A 46 5.19 -7.98 -34.43
CA PRO A 46 5.42 -6.82 -35.26
C PRO A 46 5.33 -5.54 -34.41
N LYS A 47 6.41 -4.74 -34.41
CA LYS A 47 6.39 -3.36 -33.92
C LYS A 47 5.44 -2.55 -34.81
N SER A 48 4.24 -2.25 -34.33
CA SER A 48 3.35 -1.29 -34.97
C SER A 48 3.75 0.12 -34.58
N GLN A 49 4.41 0.84 -35.49
CA GLN A 49 4.38 2.29 -35.52
C GLN A 49 2.95 2.72 -35.90
N SER A 50 2.25 3.40 -34.98
CA SER A 50 1.05 4.15 -35.32
C SER A 50 1.27 5.60 -34.94
N VAL A 51 1.42 6.43 -35.97
CA VAL A 51 1.34 7.88 -35.93
C VAL A 51 -0.10 8.22 -36.29
N ILE A 52 -0.90 8.74 -35.35
CA ILE A 52 -2.07 9.59 -35.62
C ILE A 52 -2.33 10.47 -34.37
N GLY A 53 -2.07 11.76 -34.54
CA GLY A 53 -2.93 12.88 -34.12
C GLY A 53 -3.13 13.14 -32.63
N SER A 54 -2.28 14.00 -32.06
CA SER A 54 -2.58 14.77 -30.85
C SER A 54 -3.63 15.83 -31.16
N ASP A 55 -4.78 15.77 -30.47
CA ASP A 55 -5.66 16.92 -30.22
C ASP A 55 -6.17 16.81 -28.77
N THR A 56 -5.27 17.13 -27.84
CA THR A 56 -5.52 17.68 -26.49
C THR A 56 -5.55 19.20 -26.63
N ASP A 57 -6.22 20.04 -25.86
CA ASP A 57 -7.03 20.03 -24.64
C ASP A 57 -7.56 21.47 -24.51
N ASP A 58 -8.64 21.71 -23.75
CA ASP A 58 -8.97 23.08 -23.29
C ASP A 58 -9.64 23.10 -21.89
N GLU A 59 -9.67 22.00 -21.14
CA GLU A 59 -10.16 22.00 -19.73
C GLU A 59 -9.33 21.14 -18.78
N ALA A 60 -8.06 20.88 -19.09
CA ALA A 60 -7.09 20.20 -18.22
C ALA A 60 -5.90 21.12 -17.95
N GLY A 61 -6.10 22.14 -17.12
CA GLY A 61 -5.02 23.04 -16.68
C GLY A 61 -4.98 23.06 -15.16
N ASP A 62 -4.37 22.03 -14.56
CA ASP A 62 -3.84 22.06 -13.17
C ASP A 62 -3.26 20.70 -12.70
N ASP A 63 -3.46 19.62 -13.47
CA ASP A 63 -3.09 18.26 -13.05
C ASP A 63 -1.59 17.94 -13.20
N ASP A 64 -0.89 18.53 -14.17
CA ASP A 64 0.53 18.23 -14.41
C ASP A 64 1.45 18.73 -13.27
N GLU A 65 1.01 19.76 -12.52
CA GLU A 65 1.73 20.29 -11.36
C GLU A 65 1.62 19.36 -10.13
N TYR A 66 0.52 18.59 -10.01
CA TYR A 66 0.35 17.55 -8.97
C TYR A 66 1.48 16.51 -9.03
N ASP A 67 1.86 16.10 -10.24
CA ASP A 67 2.76 14.97 -10.46
C ASP A 67 4.22 15.33 -10.17
N GLU A 68 4.64 16.54 -10.54
CA GLU A 68 5.96 17.08 -10.18
C GLU A 68 6.07 17.34 -8.68
N ASP A 69 5.02 17.85 -8.03
CA ASP A 69 5.04 18.13 -6.59
C ASP A 69 4.94 16.87 -5.74
N LEU A 70 4.20 15.83 -6.18
CA LEU A 70 4.19 14.53 -5.54
C LEU A 70 5.59 13.89 -5.66
N LYS A 71 6.18 13.88 -6.86
CA LYS A 71 7.56 13.41 -7.07
C LYS A 71 8.57 14.17 -6.19
N ARG A 72 8.45 15.50 -6.08
CA ARG A 72 9.27 16.32 -5.17
C ARG A 72 9.05 15.95 -3.71
N ALA A 73 7.80 15.73 -3.29
CA ALA A 73 7.47 15.32 -1.92
C ALA A 73 8.11 13.98 -1.53
N ILE A 74 8.14 13.05 -2.48
CA ILE A 74 8.75 11.74 -2.33
C ILE A 74 10.29 11.86 -2.30
N ALA A 75 10.87 12.66 -3.21
CA ALA A 75 12.30 12.92 -3.26
C ALA A 75 12.83 13.60 -1.98
N LEU A 76 12.08 14.54 -1.41
CA LEU A 76 12.43 15.24 -0.18
C LEU A 76 12.26 14.33 1.06
N SER A 77 11.25 13.45 1.05
CA SER A 77 11.08 12.43 2.11
C SER A 77 12.21 11.38 2.13
N LEU A 78 12.79 11.07 0.96
CA LEU A 78 13.95 10.17 0.84
C LEU A 78 15.23 10.81 1.42
N GLN A 79 15.45 12.12 1.20
CA GLN A 79 16.62 12.83 1.73
C GLN A 79 16.62 12.96 3.26
N GLU A 80 15.46 13.09 3.91
CA GLU A 80 15.37 13.18 5.38
C GLU A 80 15.55 11.83 6.08
N ALA A 81 15.32 10.70 5.39
CA ALA A 81 15.54 9.36 5.94
C ALA A 81 17.04 8.99 6.05
N GLU A 82 17.90 9.60 5.23
CA GLU A 82 19.36 9.39 5.26
C GLU A 82 20.07 10.22 6.36
N GLY A 83 19.37 11.16 7.00
CA GLY A 83 19.88 12.02 8.07
C GLY A 83 19.80 11.40 9.47
N GLY A 84 20.67 10.44 9.78
CA GLY A 84 20.86 9.94 11.16
C GLY A 84 21.47 10.98 12.12
N PRO A 85 21.22 10.91 13.44
CA PRO A 85 21.60 11.98 14.38
C PRO A 85 23.06 11.84 14.82
N HIS A 86 23.92 12.75 14.38
CA HIS A 86 25.23 12.95 14.99
C HIS A 86 25.33 14.31 15.70
N ASN A 87 25.38 14.20 17.03
CA ASN A 87 25.93 15.11 18.04
C ASN A 87 26.32 16.53 17.59
N ALA A 88 25.57 17.51 18.11
CA ALA A 88 26.15 18.78 18.51
C ALA A 88 25.54 19.22 19.85
N SER A 89 26.11 18.71 20.94
CA SER A 89 26.11 19.44 22.20
C SER A 89 27.01 20.66 22.02
N SER A 90 26.44 21.85 22.09
CA SER A 90 27.22 23.02 22.48
C SER A 90 26.40 23.89 23.42
N HIS A 91 26.93 23.98 24.63
CA HIS A 91 26.62 24.95 25.67
C HIS A 91 26.50 26.36 25.09
N LEU A 92 25.44 27.09 25.44
CA LEU A 92 25.45 28.54 25.42
C LEU A 92 25.12 29.08 26.82
N HIS A 93 26.17 29.60 27.47
CA HIS A 93 26.08 30.49 28.61
C HIS A 93 25.79 31.92 28.10
N ILE A 94 24.64 32.44 28.49
CA ILE A 94 24.32 33.80 28.97
C ILE A 94 25.24 34.95 28.54
N SER A 95 24.68 35.96 27.88
CA SER A 95 24.63 37.33 28.44
C SER A 95 23.60 38.23 27.76
N ASP A 96 22.78 38.85 28.61
CA ASP A 96 21.86 39.96 28.31
C ASP A 96 22.60 41.20 27.81
N SER A 97 21.97 41.96 26.91
CA SER A 97 22.09 43.43 26.82
C SER A 97 20.96 44.02 25.97
N GLU A 98 20.16 44.89 26.60
CA GLU A 98 19.08 45.66 26.02
C GLU A 98 19.54 46.90 25.20
N LYS A 99 18.61 47.36 24.34
CA LYS A 99 18.27 48.77 23.94
C LYS A 99 19.04 49.50 22.81
N GLY A 100 18.23 50.11 21.93
CA GLY A 100 18.55 51.31 21.12
C GLY A 100 18.31 51.12 19.60
N VAL A 101 17.11 51.34 19.05
CA VAL A 101 16.53 52.60 18.52
C VAL A 101 17.14 53.11 17.18
N SER A 102 16.24 53.13 16.17
CA SER A 102 16.08 54.07 15.02
C SER A 102 16.97 54.03 13.76
N GLN A 103 16.25 53.70 12.67
CA GLN A 103 16.03 54.46 11.42
C GLN A 103 17.16 54.75 10.41
N ASN A 104 16.74 54.52 9.16
CA ASN A 104 16.96 55.29 7.94
C ASN A 104 18.03 54.87 6.91
N THR A 105 17.50 54.34 5.79
CA THR A 105 17.70 54.76 4.40
C THR A 105 19.13 54.86 3.84
N ARG A 106 19.44 54.01 2.85
CA ARG A 106 19.62 54.41 1.43
C ARG A 106 20.23 53.26 0.63
N SER A 107 19.51 52.80 -0.39
CA SER A 107 20.11 52.32 -1.63
C SER A 107 20.85 53.49 -2.30
N PRO A 108 21.90 53.23 -3.11
CA PRO A 108 21.61 53.15 -4.55
C PRO A 108 22.53 52.23 -5.38
N SER A 109 21.96 51.85 -6.54
CA SER A 109 22.59 51.71 -7.86
C SER A 109 23.56 50.56 -8.13
N VAL A 110 23.01 49.57 -8.83
CA VAL A 110 23.36 49.18 -10.21
C VAL A 110 24.74 49.63 -10.70
N LYS A 111 25.62 48.65 -10.93
CA LYS A 111 26.59 48.63 -12.03
C LYS A 111 26.60 47.24 -12.64
N GLU A 112 26.24 47.19 -13.91
CA GLU A 112 26.52 46.09 -14.83
C GLU A 112 28.04 45.93 -14.96
N VAL A 113 28.52 44.68 -14.85
CA VAL A 113 29.79 44.25 -15.44
C VAL A 113 29.55 42.88 -16.06
N GLU A 114 29.78 42.83 -17.36
CA GLU A 114 29.72 41.68 -18.24
C GLU A 114 30.72 40.58 -17.82
N GLY A 115 30.28 39.33 -17.99
CA GLY A 115 31.01 38.30 -18.70
C GLY A 115 32.32 37.79 -18.10
N LYS A 116 32.23 36.80 -17.21
CA LYS A 116 33.22 35.71 -17.13
C LYS A 116 32.53 34.36 -17.06
N ALA A 117 32.84 33.53 -18.06
CA ALA A 117 32.54 32.12 -18.12
C ALA A 117 33.11 31.41 -16.89
N ASN A 118 32.29 30.57 -16.26
CA ASN A 118 32.75 29.51 -15.37
C ASN A 118 32.04 28.22 -15.81
N ASP A 119 32.87 27.24 -16.17
CA ASP A 119 32.49 25.87 -16.41
C ASP A 119 31.73 25.31 -15.21
N HIS A 120 30.46 24.96 -15.41
CA HIS A 120 29.77 24.03 -14.53
C HIS A 120 30.05 22.62 -15.04
N GLU A 121 30.94 21.92 -14.34
CA GLU A 121 31.02 20.46 -14.42
C GLU A 121 29.62 19.86 -14.14
N PRO A 122 29.15 18.88 -14.94
CA PRO A 122 27.89 18.21 -14.65
C PRO A 122 28.00 17.43 -13.34
N ALA A 123 27.01 17.63 -12.48
CA ALA A 123 26.83 16.90 -11.24
C ALA A 123 26.92 15.39 -11.49
N LYS A 124 27.83 14.72 -10.78
CA LYS A 124 27.99 13.27 -10.83
C LYS A 124 26.73 12.60 -10.30
N SER A 125 26.20 11.67 -11.08
CA SER A 125 25.08 10.81 -10.70
C SER A 125 25.45 9.96 -9.47
N MET A 126 24.63 10.05 -8.43
CA MET A 126 24.64 9.13 -7.30
C MET A 126 23.81 7.90 -7.68
N GLY A 127 24.43 6.71 -7.62
CA GLY A 127 23.78 5.42 -7.91
C GLY A 127 23.08 4.80 -6.70
N VAL A 128 22.25 3.78 -6.96
CA VAL A 128 21.23 3.17 -6.08
C VAL A 128 21.75 2.47 -4.82
N LEU A 129 23.07 2.44 -4.59
CA LEU A 129 23.65 1.94 -3.34
C LEU A 129 24.21 3.04 -2.43
N GLY A 130 24.13 4.33 -2.79
CA GLY A 130 24.64 5.41 -1.94
C GLY A 130 26.14 5.31 -1.60
N LEU A 131 26.93 4.54 -2.35
CA LEU A 131 28.30 4.19 -1.99
C LEU A 131 29.23 4.31 -3.21
N ASP A 132 30.16 5.28 -3.17
CA ASP A 132 31.32 5.32 -4.05
C ASP A 132 32.26 4.15 -3.71
N ARG A 133 32.05 3.02 -4.41
CA ARG A 133 32.82 1.77 -4.29
C ARG A 133 34.33 2.00 -4.41
N LYS A 134 34.75 3.07 -5.10
CA LYS A 134 36.16 3.42 -5.28
C LYS A 134 36.77 4.04 -4.02
N GLN A 135 35.98 4.79 -3.26
CA GLN A 135 36.41 5.47 -2.05
C GLN A 135 36.60 4.50 -0.88
N MET A 136 35.73 3.50 -0.74
CA MET A 136 35.90 2.44 0.26
C MET A 136 37.05 1.49 -0.05
N GLU A 137 37.34 1.22 -1.33
CA GLU A 137 38.50 0.40 -1.69
C GLU A 137 39.81 1.16 -1.46
N GLN A 138 39.84 2.47 -1.74
CA GLN A 138 40.92 3.37 -1.34
C GLN A 138 41.09 3.44 0.18
N GLU A 139 39.99 3.52 0.94
CA GLU A 139 40.03 3.55 2.40
C GLU A 139 40.48 2.21 2.99
N ARG A 140 40.07 1.09 2.40
CA ARG A 140 40.53 -0.26 2.76
C ARG A 140 42.03 -0.44 2.48
N LEU A 141 42.51 0.06 1.34
CA LEU A 141 43.92 0.07 0.97
C LEU A 141 44.74 1.02 1.87
N ALA A 142 44.19 2.17 2.26
CA ALA A 142 44.80 3.11 3.19
C ALA A 142 44.88 2.54 4.63
N ARG A 143 43.85 1.82 5.09
CA ARG A 143 43.85 1.11 6.38
C ARG A 143 44.85 -0.06 6.39
N LEU A 144 45.03 -0.75 5.27
CA LEU A 144 46.07 -1.80 5.10
C LEU A 144 47.48 -1.21 5.04
N ALA A 145 47.67 -0.04 4.43
CA ALA A 145 48.94 0.68 4.43
C ALA A 145 49.32 1.19 5.82
N LYS A 146 48.35 1.67 6.61
CA LYS A 146 48.56 2.16 7.98
C LYS A 146 48.95 1.04 8.95
N ARG A 147 48.40 -0.17 8.78
CA ARG A 147 48.80 -1.37 9.56
C ARG A 147 50.19 -1.90 9.22
N LYS A 148 50.72 -1.63 8.02
CA LYS A 148 52.12 -1.97 7.66
C LYS A 148 53.15 -0.93 8.13
N ALA A 149 52.70 0.24 8.60
CA ALA A 149 53.59 1.31 9.07
C ALA A 149 53.79 1.32 10.60
N GLU A 150 52.99 0.58 11.37
CA GLU A 150 53.02 0.60 12.85
C GLU A 150 53.61 -0.68 13.47
N ASP A 151 54.00 -1.67 12.67
CA ASP A 151 54.46 -2.99 13.17
C ASP A 151 56.00 -3.07 13.37
N THR A 152 56.55 -2.08 14.10
CA THR A 152 57.89 -2.18 14.70
C THR A 152 57.94 -1.46 16.05
N SER A 153 57.50 -2.13 17.14
CA SER A 153 58.19 -2.10 18.45
C SER A 153 57.48 -2.93 19.54
N SER A 154 58.22 -3.93 20.03
CA SER A 154 58.27 -4.50 21.39
C SER A 154 57.01 -4.98 22.15
N ILE A 155 56.99 -6.31 22.25
CA ILE A 155 56.47 -7.25 23.27
C ILE A 155 56.53 -6.74 24.73
N ASP A 156 55.48 -6.99 25.54
CA ASP A 156 55.64 -7.63 26.87
C ASP A 156 54.35 -8.28 27.45
N HIS A 157 54.55 -9.40 28.14
CA HIS A 157 53.55 -10.30 28.75
C HIS A 157 53.09 -9.86 30.16
N ARG A 158 51.83 -10.18 30.56
CA ARG A 158 51.51 -10.84 31.86
C ARG A 158 50.02 -11.16 32.11
N GLU A 159 49.81 -12.19 32.92
CA GLU A 159 48.60 -13.00 33.16
C GLU A 159 47.67 -12.53 34.31
N ALA A 160 46.39 -12.93 34.18
CA ALA A 160 45.39 -13.44 35.15
C ALA A 160 45.20 -12.85 36.58
N LYS A 161 43.91 -12.64 36.96
CA LYS A 161 43.33 -13.07 38.26
C LYS A 161 41.78 -12.98 38.35
N GLN A 162 41.19 -13.99 38.98
CA GLN A 162 39.76 -14.17 39.36
C GLN A 162 39.47 -13.77 40.83
N SER A 163 38.19 -13.49 41.14
CA SER A 163 37.50 -13.69 42.44
C SER A 163 35.96 -13.56 42.22
N LYS A 164 35.03 -14.53 42.39
CA LYS A 164 34.48 -15.25 43.60
C LYS A 164 34.07 -14.28 44.72
N ILE A 165 32.88 -14.22 45.34
CA ILE A 165 31.76 -15.13 45.74
C ILE A 165 30.57 -14.18 46.20
N ASP A 166 29.24 -14.44 46.09
CA ASP A 166 28.40 -15.16 47.08
C ASP A 166 26.90 -15.31 46.70
N SER A 167 26.18 -16.21 47.39
CA SER A 167 24.99 -16.95 46.93
C SER A 167 23.71 -16.80 47.80
N ALA A 168 22.53 -16.91 47.15
CA ALA A 168 21.28 -17.59 47.57
C ALA A 168 20.36 -16.98 48.69
N PRO A 169 19.04 -17.33 48.81
CA PRO A 169 18.36 -18.51 48.24
C PRO A 169 16.99 -18.32 47.55
N ARG A 170 16.60 -19.43 46.91
CA ARG A 170 15.43 -19.74 46.06
C ARG A 170 14.43 -20.59 46.86
N ALA A 171 13.13 -20.37 46.69
CA ALA A 171 12.08 -21.32 47.10
C ALA A 171 11.53 -22.04 45.86
N SER A 172 11.35 -23.35 45.98
CA SER A 172 10.96 -24.30 44.94
C SER A 172 9.80 -25.14 45.48
N VAL A 173 8.73 -25.32 44.71
CA VAL A 173 7.82 -26.47 44.83
C VAL A 173 7.26 -26.83 43.44
N GLN A 174 7.43 -28.09 43.04
CA GLN A 174 6.63 -28.83 42.04
C GLN A 174 6.13 -30.13 42.72
N PRO A 175 5.45 -31.08 42.02
CA PRO A 175 4.05 -31.08 41.62
C PRO A 175 3.30 -32.30 42.22
N THR A 176 1.96 -32.31 42.21
CA THR A 176 1.16 -33.50 42.53
C THR A 176 0.08 -33.76 41.50
N MET A 177 0.06 -34.99 40.98
CA MET A 177 -0.95 -35.55 40.09
C MET A 177 -2.20 -36.01 40.87
N ALA A 178 -3.39 -35.80 40.29
CA ALA A 178 -4.56 -36.65 40.51
C ALA A 178 -5.51 -36.54 39.30
N ALA A 179 -6.09 -37.67 38.93
CA ALA A 179 -6.84 -37.92 37.70
C ALA A 179 -8.36 -37.68 37.83
N GLY A 180 -9.01 -37.48 36.68
CA GLY A 180 -10.38 -37.97 36.41
C GLY A 180 -11.50 -36.92 36.49
N GLY A 181 -12.07 -36.55 35.33
CA GLY A 181 -13.33 -35.79 35.27
C GLY A 181 -13.63 -35.22 33.88
N THR A 182 -14.07 -36.07 32.96
CA THR A 182 -14.57 -35.71 31.63
C THR A 182 -15.82 -34.83 31.71
N ILE A 183 -15.76 -33.59 31.23
CA ILE A 183 -16.93 -32.80 30.86
C ILE A 183 -16.66 -32.15 29.50
N MET A 184 -17.35 -32.65 28.47
CA MET A 184 -17.40 -32.06 27.14
C MET A 184 -18.07 -30.70 27.24
N SER A 185 -17.31 -29.62 27.04
CA SER A 185 -17.87 -28.30 26.75
C SER A 185 -17.67 -28.02 25.26
N LYS A 186 -18.78 -27.69 24.59
CA LYS A 186 -18.81 -27.27 23.19
C LYS A 186 -17.95 -26.01 23.06
N SER A 187 -16.89 -26.09 22.26
CA SER A 187 -16.03 -24.97 21.92
C SER A 187 -16.79 -23.99 21.02
N GLN A 188 -17.24 -22.88 21.59
CA GLN A 188 -17.45 -21.64 20.84
C GLN A 188 -16.07 -21.08 20.43
N PRO A 189 -15.89 -20.56 19.21
CA PRO A 189 -14.63 -19.96 18.80
C PRO A 189 -14.54 -18.55 19.39
N THR A 190 -14.02 -18.44 20.62
CA THR A 190 -13.54 -17.15 21.12
C THR A 190 -12.12 -16.97 20.59
N SER A 191 -11.91 -15.96 19.74
CA SER A 191 -10.59 -15.61 19.23
C SER A 191 -9.74 -15.02 20.36
N SER A 192 -9.07 -15.88 21.13
CA SER A 192 -7.98 -15.42 21.98
C SER A 192 -6.96 -14.71 21.08
N ARG A 193 -6.77 -13.40 21.24
CA ARG A 193 -5.77 -12.62 20.47
C ARG A 193 -4.37 -13.13 20.79
N SER A 194 -3.94 -14.18 20.10
CA SER A 194 -2.56 -14.64 20.13
C SER A 194 -1.67 -13.61 19.48
N ILE A 195 -0.48 -13.41 20.07
CA ILE A 195 0.56 -12.58 19.47
C ILE A 195 1.01 -13.29 18.18
N PRO A 196 1.10 -12.59 17.04
CA PRO A 196 1.61 -13.18 15.80
C PRO A 196 2.99 -13.82 16.00
N SER A 197 3.22 -14.95 15.32
CA SER A 197 4.47 -15.70 15.42
C SER A 197 5.31 -15.57 14.15
N THR A 198 6.63 -15.57 14.30
CA THR A 198 7.59 -15.69 13.18
C THR A 198 7.81 -17.14 12.76
N SER A 199 7.35 -18.12 13.56
CA SER A 199 7.43 -19.53 13.21
C SER A 199 6.54 -19.83 12.01
N PRO A 200 7.02 -20.57 11.00
CA PRO A 200 6.19 -20.95 9.87
C PRO A 200 5.01 -21.81 10.29
N SER A 201 3.83 -21.37 9.89
CA SER A 201 2.55 -22.03 10.09
C SER A 201 1.43 -21.16 9.52
N THR A 202 0.34 -21.81 9.13
CA THR A 202 -0.93 -21.17 8.83
C THR A 202 -1.51 -20.55 10.12
N GLN A 203 -1.42 -19.22 10.25
CA GLN A 203 -1.92 -18.44 11.39
C GLN A 203 -3.23 -17.72 11.06
N TYR A 204 -3.47 -17.40 9.78
CA TYR A 204 -4.61 -16.61 9.32
C TYR A 204 -5.43 -17.30 8.22
N PRO A 205 -5.89 -18.55 8.41
CA PRO A 205 -6.65 -19.28 7.38
C PRO A 205 -7.98 -18.61 7.02
N GLU A 206 -8.56 -17.85 7.95
CA GLU A 206 -9.82 -17.13 7.78
C GLU A 206 -9.65 -15.69 7.30
N GLY A 207 -8.41 -15.22 7.12
CA GLY A 207 -8.09 -13.82 6.91
C GLY A 207 -8.12 -13.01 8.20
N ALA A 208 -7.29 -11.96 8.28
CA ALA A 208 -7.27 -11.03 9.40
C ALA A 208 -6.82 -9.63 8.96
N VAL A 209 -7.22 -8.62 9.71
CA VAL A 209 -6.68 -7.26 9.61
C VAL A 209 -5.92 -6.93 10.89
N LYS A 210 -4.69 -6.46 10.75
CA LYS A 210 -3.81 -6.07 11.85
C LYS A 210 -3.31 -4.64 11.65
N LYS A 211 -3.02 -3.96 12.76
CA LYS A 211 -2.23 -2.72 12.72
C LYS A 211 -0.75 -3.08 12.58
N THR A 212 0.07 -2.26 11.94
CA THR A 212 1.52 -2.45 12.06
C THR A 212 1.96 -2.21 13.50
N TRP A 213 2.92 -3.02 13.94
CA TRP A 213 3.63 -2.79 15.19
C TRP A 213 4.27 -1.39 15.20
N ALA A 214 4.43 -0.80 16.40
CA ALA A 214 5.12 0.47 16.56
C ALA A 214 5.96 0.48 17.83
N PHE A 215 7.20 0.95 17.73
CA PHE A 215 8.12 1.00 18.86
C PHE A 215 7.57 1.87 20.01
N GLY A 216 7.63 1.33 21.23
CA GLY A 216 7.15 2.00 22.45
C GLY A 216 5.66 1.83 22.75
N TYR A 217 4.91 1.06 21.95
CA TYR A 217 3.50 0.75 22.20
C TYR A 217 3.32 -0.70 22.68
N PRO A 218 2.39 -0.95 23.62
CA PRO A 218 2.11 -2.30 24.09
C PRO A 218 1.48 -3.14 22.98
N ARG A 219 1.85 -4.43 22.94
CA ARG A 219 1.29 -5.41 22.01
C ARG A 219 0.10 -6.11 22.64
N GLN A 220 -1.03 -6.13 21.94
CA GLN A 220 -2.28 -6.75 22.40
C GLN A 220 -2.75 -7.88 21.48
N GLY A 221 -1.91 -8.30 20.53
CA GLY A 221 -2.22 -9.33 19.53
C GLY A 221 -3.08 -8.80 18.36
N ASP A 222 -3.41 -7.51 18.34
CA ASP A 222 -4.06 -6.80 17.23
C ASP A 222 -3.07 -6.05 16.32
N ASP A 223 -1.78 -6.11 16.65
CA ASP A 223 -0.65 -5.59 15.88
C ASP A 223 0.18 -6.71 15.23
N ILE A 224 0.98 -6.38 14.22
CA ILE A 224 1.89 -7.30 13.53
C ILE A 224 3.19 -6.62 13.08
N LYS A 225 4.33 -7.31 13.24
CA LYS A 225 5.64 -6.90 12.72
C LYS A 225 5.88 -7.42 11.31
N ILE A 226 6.80 -6.79 10.57
CA ILE A 226 7.17 -7.26 9.23
C ILE A 226 7.72 -8.70 9.29
N GLU A 227 8.54 -9.06 10.27
CA GLU A 227 9.10 -10.42 10.37
C GLU A 227 8.04 -11.49 10.64
N GLU A 228 6.95 -11.12 11.32
CA GLU A 228 5.81 -12.00 11.60
C GLU A 228 4.93 -12.16 10.37
N VAL A 229 4.84 -11.14 9.51
CA VAL A 229 4.24 -11.25 8.18
C VAL A 229 5.07 -12.21 7.31
N LEU A 230 6.38 -12.02 7.27
CA LEU A 230 7.27 -12.72 6.34
C LEU A 230 7.53 -14.18 6.69
N GLN A 231 7.55 -14.56 7.97
CA GLN A 231 7.89 -15.92 8.43
C GLN A 231 9.11 -16.51 7.70
N LYS A 232 10.23 -15.75 7.70
CA LYS A 232 11.39 -15.97 6.82
C LYS A 232 12.09 -17.33 6.87
N ALA A 233 11.74 -18.20 7.82
CA ALA A 233 12.47 -19.44 8.08
C ALA A 233 12.30 -20.49 6.95
N ASP A 234 11.13 -20.55 6.31
CA ASP A 234 10.81 -21.47 5.22
C ASP A 234 10.28 -20.78 3.95
N LEU A 235 10.30 -19.44 3.91
CA LEU A 235 9.81 -18.66 2.77
C LEU A 235 10.64 -18.92 1.50
N GLU A 236 10.02 -19.49 0.47
CA GLU A 236 10.69 -19.92 -0.77
C GLU A 236 10.70 -18.85 -1.86
N LEU A 237 9.61 -18.08 -1.96
CA LEU A 237 9.43 -17.02 -2.95
C LEU A 237 8.60 -15.88 -2.36
N ALA A 238 9.11 -14.67 -2.46
CA ALA A 238 8.39 -13.44 -2.16
C ALA A 238 8.17 -12.64 -3.44
N VAL A 239 6.90 -12.47 -3.84
CA VAL A 239 6.51 -11.47 -4.85
C VAL A 239 5.98 -10.26 -4.09
N MET A 240 6.57 -9.09 -4.28
CA MET A 240 6.21 -7.89 -3.51
C MET A 240 6.04 -6.69 -4.43
N SER A 241 4.99 -5.89 -4.21
CA SER A 241 4.87 -4.54 -4.74
C SER A 241 4.89 -3.51 -3.62
N SER A 242 5.46 -2.36 -3.91
CA SER A 242 5.46 -1.20 -3.02
C SER A 242 5.76 0.06 -3.81
N PHE A 243 5.40 1.20 -3.22
CA PHE A 243 5.73 2.49 -3.79
C PHE A 243 7.13 2.96 -3.39
N MET A 244 7.48 2.83 -2.11
CA MET A 244 8.83 3.13 -1.59
C MET A 244 9.49 1.91 -0.98
N TRP A 245 10.81 1.83 -1.13
CA TRP A 245 11.64 0.70 -0.76
C TRP A 245 12.87 1.17 0.01
N GLU A 246 13.13 0.60 1.18
CA GLU A 246 14.44 0.61 1.81
C GLU A 246 14.99 -0.82 1.67
N MET A 247 15.89 -1.01 0.70
CA MET A 247 16.33 -2.35 0.27
C MET A 247 17.24 -3.05 1.29
N GLU A 248 18.09 -2.31 2.00
CA GLU A 248 19.00 -2.88 2.99
C GLU A 248 18.21 -3.39 4.20
N TRP A 249 17.34 -2.55 4.75
CA TRP A 249 16.37 -2.88 5.77
C TRP A 249 15.50 -4.04 5.33
N LEU A 250 14.89 -3.98 4.14
CA LEU A 250 13.99 -5.03 3.66
C LEU A 250 14.71 -6.37 3.60
N PHE A 251 15.86 -6.44 2.93
CA PHE A 251 16.62 -7.69 2.79
C PHE A 251 17.18 -8.20 4.12
N SER A 252 17.45 -7.33 5.09
CA SER A 252 17.80 -7.75 6.47
C SER A 252 16.70 -8.57 7.14
N LYS A 253 15.44 -8.44 6.68
CA LYS A 253 14.28 -9.19 7.20
C LYS A 253 14.14 -10.59 6.61
N PHE A 254 14.95 -10.97 5.60
CA PHE A 254 14.85 -12.27 4.92
C PHE A 254 16.04 -13.19 5.19
N ASN A 255 15.91 -14.44 4.75
CA ASN A 255 17.06 -15.29 4.44
C ASN A 255 17.35 -15.18 2.94
N ILE A 256 18.19 -14.21 2.56
CA ILE A 256 18.47 -13.90 1.16
C ILE A 256 19.16 -15.03 0.39
N GLU A 257 19.77 -16.01 1.07
CA GLU A 257 20.38 -17.17 0.39
C GLU A 257 19.33 -18.19 -0.05
N LYS A 258 18.20 -18.27 0.66
CA LYS A 258 17.14 -19.27 0.43
C LYS A 258 15.93 -18.70 -0.29
N THR A 259 15.57 -17.46 0.00
CA THR A 259 14.38 -16.83 -0.54
C THR A 259 14.65 -16.26 -1.93
N ARG A 260 13.76 -16.55 -2.88
CA ARG A 260 13.70 -15.90 -4.19
C ARG A 260 12.78 -14.69 -4.13
N PHE A 261 13.09 -13.66 -4.92
CA PHE A 261 12.39 -12.39 -4.92
C PHE A 261 11.91 -12.03 -6.32
N ILE A 262 10.68 -11.55 -6.40
CA ILE A 262 10.17 -10.81 -7.55
C ILE A 262 9.65 -9.48 -7.02
N LEU A 263 10.30 -8.38 -7.42
CA LEU A 263 9.89 -7.04 -7.00
C LEU A 263 9.14 -6.37 -8.13
N VAL A 264 7.87 -6.07 -7.89
CA VAL A 264 7.00 -5.35 -8.79
C VAL A 264 7.10 -3.87 -8.45
N MET A 265 7.84 -3.10 -9.24
CA MET A 265 8.18 -1.71 -8.94
C MET A 265 8.08 -0.84 -10.20
N GLN A 266 7.86 0.46 -9.99
CA GLN A 266 8.04 1.44 -11.06
C GLN A 266 9.52 1.74 -11.27
N ALA A 267 9.94 1.95 -12.51
CA ALA A 267 11.25 2.45 -12.87
C ALA A 267 11.11 3.51 -13.96
N GLU A 268 11.98 4.53 -13.92
CA GLU A 268 12.08 5.52 -15.01
C GLU A 268 12.94 4.98 -16.16
N ASP A 269 13.95 4.16 -15.83
CA ASP A 269 14.79 3.42 -16.78
C ASP A 269 15.05 1.99 -16.27
N ASP A 270 14.31 1.04 -16.82
CA ASP A 270 14.37 -0.39 -16.47
C ASP A 270 15.79 -0.94 -16.60
N ALA A 271 16.55 -0.52 -17.63
CA ALA A 271 17.86 -1.07 -17.95
C ALA A 271 18.90 -0.78 -16.84
N THR A 272 18.78 0.37 -16.19
CA THR A 272 19.65 0.73 -15.07
C THR A 272 19.43 -0.20 -13.89
N TYR A 273 18.18 -0.39 -13.47
CA TYR A 273 17.84 -1.28 -12.34
C TYR A 273 18.19 -2.74 -12.62
N GLU A 274 17.98 -3.20 -13.85
CA GLU A 274 18.37 -4.55 -14.27
C GLU A 274 19.89 -4.74 -14.21
N SER A 275 20.67 -3.76 -14.66
CA SER A 275 22.14 -3.80 -14.62
C SER A 275 22.66 -3.87 -13.18
N GLU A 276 22.10 -3.06 -12.28
CA GLU A 276 22.51 -3.00 -10.87
C GLU A 276 22.16 -4.28 -10.11
N THR A 277 21.08 -4.95 -10.49
CA THR A 277 20.62 -6.19 -9.86
C THR A 277 21.11 -7.46 -10.55
N ALA A 278 21.82 -7.35 -11.68
CA ALA A 278 22.24 -8.49 -12.51
C ALA A 278 23.05 -9.58 -11.77
N THR A 279 23.78 -9.21 -10.70
CA THR A 279 24.53 -10.18 -9.90
C THR A 279 23.69 -10.95 -8.88
N MET A 280 22.46 -10.48 -8.58
CA MET A 280 21.55 -11.06 -7.60
C MET A 280 20.71 -12.18 -8.23
N ARG A 281 21.26 -13.40 -8.28
CA ARG A 281 20.63 -14.54 -8.98
C ARG A 281 19.25 -14.94 -8.47
N ASN A 282 18.93 -14.60 -7.23
CA ASN A 282 17.66 -14.89 -6.57
C ASN A 282 16.65 -13.73 -6.66
N LEU A 283 16.98 -12.63 -7.36
CA LEU A 283 16.13 -11.47 -7.54
C LEU A 283 15.72 -11.33 -9.01
N ARG A 284 14.44 -11.03 -9.24
CA ARG A 284 13.91 -10.56 -10.52
C ARG A 284 13.10 -9.30 -10.30
N LEU A 285 13.16 -8.39 -11.27
CA LEU A 285 12.33 -7.19 -11.28
C LEU A 285 11.17 -7.41 -12.26
N CYS A 286 10.04 -6.79 -11.96
CA CYS A 286 8.84 -6.78 -12.78
C CYS A 286 8.38 -5.32 -12.87
N PHE A 287 8.38 -4.75 -14.06
CA PHE A 287 8.02 -3.35 -14.28
C PHE A 287 6.61 -3.29 -14.88
N PRO A 288 5.58 -2.90 -14.11
CA PRO A 288 4.25 -2.68 -14.65
C PRO A 288 4.28 -1.61 -15.75
N PRO A 289 3.35 -1.63 -16.71
CA PRO A 289 3.25 -0.56 -17.71
C PRO A 289 3.03 0.82 -17.05
N MET A 290 4.00 1.72 -17.26
CA MET A 290 4.01 3.11 -16.75
C MET A 290 3.89 4.17 -17.84
N GLY A 291 3.62 3.79 -19.10
CA GLY A 291 3.52 4.74 -20.22
C GLY A 291 2.19 5.50 -20.30
N GLY A 292 2.19 6.66 -20.94
CA GLY A 292 0.99 7.50 -21.14
C GLY A 292 0.68 8.37 -19.93
N GLN A 293 -0.58 8.37 -19.47
CA GLN A 293 -1.04 9.18 -18.32
C GLN A 293 -0.85 8.47 -16.96
N VAL A 294 -0.03 7.42 -16.91
CA VAL A 294 0.22 6.65 -15.70
C VAL A 294 1.22 7.42 -14.82
N VAL A 295 0.88 7.64 -13.56
CA VAL A 295 1.65 8.48 -12.64
C VAL A 295 2.50 7.65 -11.68
N CYS A 296 1.93 6.61 -11.06
CA CYS A 296 2.67 5.82 -10.07
C CYS A 296 2.19 4.37 -9.89
N MET A 297 3.12 3.52 -9.47
CA MET A 297 2.89 2.16 -8.96
C MET A 297 2.67 2.21 -7.44
N HIS A 298 1.47 2.62 -7.00
CA HIS A 298 1.20 2.84 -5.57
C HIS A 298 0.69 1.59 -4.82
N SER A 299 0.39 0.52 -5.57
CA SER A 299 -0.06 -0.76 -5.03
C SER A 299 0.95 -1.37 -4.06
N LYS A 300 0.42 -2.06 -3.06
CA LYS A 300 1.19 -2.74 -2.02
C LYS A 300 0.60 -4.13 -1.83
N LEU A 301 1.33 -5.14 -2.29
CA LEU A 301 0.89 -6.53 -2.31
C LEU A 301 2.08 -7.42 -1.99
N MET A 302 1.87 -8.47 -1.19
CA MET A 302 2.85 -9.54 -1.02
C MET A 302 2.19 -10.89 -1.29
N LEU A 303 2.81 -11.69 -2.14
CA LEU A 303 2.52 -13.11 -2.33
C LEU A 303 3.72 -13.89 -1.79
N LEU A 304 3.54 -14.48 -0.61
CA LEU A 304 4.59 -15.14 0.15
C LEU A 304 4.37 -16.65 0.11
N PHE A 305 5.16 -17.33 -0.72
CA PHE A 305 5.02 -18.77 -0.96
C PHE A 305 5.85 -19.56 0.05
N HIS A 306 5.17 -20.27 0.93
CA HIS A 306 5.72 -21.26 1.84
C HIS A 306 5.44 -22.69 1.30
N PRO A 307 6.11 -23.73 1.80
CA PRO A 307 5.94 -25.10 1.31
C PRO A 307 4.48 -25.60 1.36
N GLU A 308 3.77 -25.26 2.44
CA GLU A 308 2.42 -25.75 2.76
C GLU A 308 1.30 -24.72 2.57
N TYR A 309 1.63 -23.43 2.35
CA TYR A 309 0.64 -22.37 2.19
C TYR A 309 1.19 -21.16 1.43
N LEU A 310 0.28 -20.39 0.83
CA LEU A 310 0.53 -19.06 0.30
C LEU A 310 -0.03 -18.06 1.30
N ARG A 311 0.81 -17.18 1.84
CA ARG A 311 0.35 -16.00 2.56
C ARG A 311 0.17 -14.84 1.58
N LEU A 312 -1.07 -14.42 1.40
CA LEU A 312 -1.41 -13.22 0.63
C LEU A 312 -1.55 -12.04 1.60
N VAL A 313 -0.87 -10.94 1.30
CA VAL A 313 -0.81 -9.76 2.17
C VAL A 313 -1.11 -8.50 1.36
N VAL A 314 -2.01 -7.66 1.85
CA VAL A 314 -2.29 -6.33 1.30
C VAL A 314 -2.09 -5.29 2.42
N PRO A 315 -0.89 -4.71 2.53
CA PRO A 315 -0.62 -3.66 3.51
C PRO A 315 -0.93 -2.26 2.96
N THR A 316 -1.13 -1.30 3.86
CA THR A 316 -1.12 0.13 3.53
C THR A 316 0.28 0.73 3.58
N ALA A 317 1.22 0.03 4.23
CA ALA A 317 2.61 0.41 4.46
C ALA A 317 3.49 0.24 3.22
N ASN A 318 4.39 1.18 2.99
CA ASN A 318 5.57 0.95 2.15
C ASN A 318 6.54 -0.02 2.82
N LEU A 319 7.53 -0.49 2.07
CA LEU A 319 8.57 -1.38 2.57
C LEU A 319 9.76 -0.58 3.11
N THR A 320 9.50 0.17 4.19
CA THR A 320 10.51 0.99 4.90
C THR A 320 10.38 0.81 6.42
N PRO A 321 11.46 1.00 7.21
CA PRO A 321 11.39 0.93 8.68
C PRO A 321 10.43 1.96 9.27
N TYR A 322 10.27 3.09 8.59
CA TYR A 322 9.35 4.16 8.94
C TYR A 322 7.89 3.66 9.02
N ASP A 323 7.38 3.04 7.95
CA ASP A 323 5.99 2.63 7.85
C ASP A 323 5.63 1.41 8.70
N TRP A 324 6.64 0.60 9.06
CA TRP A 324 6.53 -0.57 9.94
C TRP A 324 6.84 -0.25 11.41
N GLY A 325 6.91 1.05 11.77
CA GLY A 325 6.97 1.52 13.14
C GLY A 325 8.31 1.28 13.85
N GLU A 326 9.36 0.93 13.11
CA GLU A 326 10.71 0.68 13.63
C GLU A 326 11.48 1.99 13.88
N MET A 327 11.15 3.07 13.18
CA MET A 327 11.71 4.41 13.42
C MET A 327 11.06 5.07 14.64
N ASN A 328 11.35 4.56 15.84
CA ASN A 328 10.81 5.06 17.11
C ASN A 328 9.27 5.06 17.20
N GLY A 329 8.55 4.33 16.35
CA GLY A 329 7.09 4.31 16.36
C GLY A 329 6.54 5.73 16.17
N VAL A 330 6.75 6.30 14.98
CA VAL A 330 6.21 7.60 14.57
C VAL A 330 5.03 7.47 13.60
N MET A 331 4.94 6.33 12.91
CA MET A 331 3.94 6.07 11.88
C MET A 331 3.24 4.74 12.14
N GLU A 332 1.95 4.67 11.83
CA GLU A 332 1.21 3.42 11.77
C GLU A 332 0.47 3.19 10.46
N ASN A 333 0.29 1.90 10.17
CA ASN A 333 -0.35 1.38 8.99
C ASN A 333 -1.26 0.20 9.35
N SER A 334 -1.91 -0.39 8.35
CA SER A 334 -2.75 -1.57 8.50
C SER A 334 -2.38 -2.64 7.47
N VAL A 335 -2.66 -3.90 7.79
CA VAL A 335 -2.30 -5.06 6.98
C VAL A 335 -3.47 -6.02 6.97
N PHE A 336 -4.02 -6.30 5.77
CA PHE A 336 -4.83 -7.49 5.54
C PHE A 336 -3.89 -8.65 5.21
N LEU A 337 -4.16 -9.83 5.76
CA LEU A 337 -3.47 -11.06 5.39
C LEU A 337 -4.36 -12.28 5.50
N ILE A 338 -4.15 -13.25 4.60
CA ILE A 338 -4.81 -14.55 4.60
C ILE A 338 -3.81 -15.64 4.21
N ASP A 339 -3.83 -16.75 4.95
CA ASP A 339 -2.99 -17.92 4.70
C ASP A 339 -3.82 -18.96 3.94
N LEU A 340 -3.49 -19.18 2.68
CA LEU A 340 -4.17 -20.08 1.76
C LEU A 340 -3.43 -21.42 1.75
N PRO A 341 -3.98 -22.50 2.33
CA PRO A 341 -3.31 -23.79 2.36
C PRO A 341 -3.08 -24.33 0.95
N LYS A 342 -2.00 -25.07 0.76
CA LYS A 342 -1.77 -25.83 -0.46
C LYS A 342 -2.86 -26.91 -0.59
N LYS A 343 -3.40 -27.08 -1.79
CA LYS A 343 -4.40 -28.11 -2.08
C LYS A 343 -3.80 -29.22 -2.94
N ASN A 344 -4.39 -30.40 -2.82
CA ASN A 344 -3.97 -31.60 -3.56
C ASN A 344 -4.72 -31.79 -4.89
N VAL A 345 -5.66 -30.89 -5.21
CA VAL A 345 -6.55 -31.00 -6.38
C VAL A 345 -6.20 -29.93 -7.40
N LEU A 346 -6.14 -30.28 -8.69
CA LEU A 346 -5.72 -29.42 -9.80
C LEU A 346 -6.81 -28.45 -10.32
N GLU A 347 -7.96 -28.36 -9.64
CA GLU A 347 -9.04 -27.45 -10.05
C GLU A 347 -8.64 -25.99 -9.82
N LYS A 348 -8.81 -25.14 -10.83
CA LYS A 348 -8.53 -23.70 -10.68
C LYS A 348 -9.48 -23.06 -9.68
N PRO A 349 -9.00 -22.14 -8.83
CA PRO A 349 -9.89 -21.42 -7.93
C PRO A 349 -10.91 -20.57 -8.69
N THR A 350 -12.12 -20.45 -8.12
CA THR A 350 -13.27 -19.80 -8.76
C THR A 350 -13.82 -18.61 -7.97
N THR A 351 -13.16 -18.17 -6.90
CA THR A 351 -13.62 -17.01 -6.14
C THR A 351 -13.41 -15.73 -6.93
N HIS A 352 -14.34 -14.77 -6.81
CA HIS A 352 -14.20 -13.45 -7.43
C HIS A 352 -12.91 -12.73 -6.98
N PHE A 353 -12.50 -12.94 -5.73
CA PHE A 353 -11.21 -12.47 -5.23
C PHE A 353 -10.04 -12.97 -6.08
N TYR A 354 -9.98 -14.28 -6.35
CA TYR A 354 -8.93 -14.88 -7.18
C TYR A 354 -8.99 -14.34 -8.62
N GLU A 355 -10.17 -14.24 -9.22
CA GLU A 355 -10.34 -13.72 -10.58
C GLU A 355 -9.75 -12.31 -10.73
N ASP A 356 -10.06 -11.40 -9.80
CA ASP A 356 -9.63 -10.01 -9.86
C ASP A 356 -8.16 -9.83 -9.46
N LEU A 357 -7.64 -10.67 -8.55
CA LEU A 357 -6.20 -10.77 -8.28
C LEU A 357 -5.42 -11.18 -9.53
N VAL A 358 -5.85 -12.24 -10.23
CA VAL A 358 -5.17 -12.73 -11.45
C VAL A 358 -5.18 -11.66 -12.54
N VAL A 359 -6.29 -10.93 -12.71
CA VAL A 359 -6.33 -9.83 -13.68
C VAL A 359 -5.36 -8.71 -13.34
N PHE A 360 -5.27 -8.32 -12.07
CA PHE A 360 -4.29 -7.34 -11.62
C PHE A 360 -2.86 -7.79 -11.87
N LEU A 361 -2.53 -9.06 -11.53
CA LEU A 361 -1.19 -9.60 -11.74
C LEU A 361 -0.80 -9.69 -13.21
N LYS A 362 -1.73 -10.13 -14.09
CA LYS A 362 -1.52 -10.13 -15.54
C LYS A 362 -1.32 -8.73 -16.09
N ALA A 363 -2.12 -7.76 -15.65
CA ALA A 363 -1.97 -6.36 -16.07
C ALA A 363 -0.61 -5.79 -15.62
N SER A 364 -0.13 -6.15 -14.43
CA SER A 364 1.21 -5.77 -13.94
C SER A 364 2.37 -6.47 -14.68
N THR A 365 2.07 -7.32 -15.67
CA THR A 365 3.02 -8.13 -16.45
C THR A 365 3.81 -9.16 -15.65
N LEU A 366 3.27 -9.58 -14.49
CA LEU A 366 3.88 -10.65 -13.71
C LEU A 366 3.90 -11.95 -14.53
N HIS A 367 5.05 -12.62 -14.55
CA HIS A 367 5.29 -13.81 -15.35
C HIS A 367 4.23 -14.90 -15.12
N GLU A 368 3.68 -15.46 -16.20
CA GLU A 368 2.53 -16.38 -16.16
C GLU A 368 2.75 -17.60 -15.27
N ASN A 369 3.94 -18.21 -15.28
CA ASN A 369 4.29 -19.32 -14.39
C ASN A 369 4.14 -18.99 -12.89
N ILE A 370 4.33 -17.73 -12.48
CA ILE A 370 4.14 -17.31 -11.10
C ILE A 370 2.65 -17.17 -10.79
N ILE A 371 1.87 -16.65 -11.73
CA ILE A 371 0.41 -16.57 -11.62
C ILE A 371 -0.19 -17.98 -11.56
N ALA A 372 0.28 -18.91 -12.40
CA ALA A 372 -0.15 -20.30 -12.41
C ALA A 372 0.15 -21.03 -11.10
N LYS A 373 1.19 -20.63 -10.34
CA LYS A 373 1.46 -21.20 -9.01
C LYS A 373 0.33 -20.94 -8.01
N LEU A 374 -0.45 -19.88 -8.18
CA LEU A 374 -1.61 -19.59 -7.33
C LEU A 374 -2.65 -20.72 -7.40
N ASP A 375 -2.71 -21.44 -8.53
CA ASP A 375 -3.65 -22.53 -8.74
C ASP A 375 -3.41 -23.70 -7.78
N ASN A 376 -2.25 -23.78 -7.13
CA ASN A 376 -1.90 -24.81 -6.16
C ASN A 376 -2.44 -24.56 -4.74
N PHE A 377 -3.10 -23.42 -4.50
CA PHE A 377 -3.60 -23.02 -3.18
C PHE A 377 -5.12 -22.95 -3.14
N ASP A 378 -5.68 -23.16 -1.95
CA ASP A 378 -7.11 -23.08 -1.70
C ASP A 378 -7.54 -21.63 -1.41
N PHE A 379 -8.23 -21.02 -2.38
CA PHE A 379 -8.82 -19.69 -2.23
C PHE A 379 -10.25 -19.72 -1.67
N SER A 380 -10.81 -20.86 -1.28
CA SER A 380 -12.21 -20.98 -0.82
C SER A 380 -12.59 -19.96 0.26
N LYS A 381 -11.68 -19.70 1.20
CA LYS A 381 -11.84 -18.73 2.30
C LYS A 381 -11.82 -17.27 1.86
N THR A 382 -11.44 -16.98 0.61
CA THR A 382 -11.53 -15.64 0.02
C THR A 382 -12.92 -15.30 -0.52
N SER A 383 -13.86 -16.26 -0.55
CA SER A 383 -15.23 -16.04 -1.07
C SER A 383 -16.02 -14.93 -0.35
N LYS A 384 -15.70 -14.64 0.91
CA LYS A 384 -16.27 -13.55 1.71
C LYS A 384 -15.56 -12.20 1.53
N TYR A 385 -14.50 -12.15 0.73
CA TYR A 385 -13.70 -10.96 0.46
C TYR A 385 -13.74 -10.60 -1.02
N ALA A 386 -13.44 -9.35 -1.35
CA ALA A 386 -13.21 -8.95 -2.73
C ALA A 386 -11.87 -8.23 -2.86
N PHE A 387 -11.09 -8.61 -3.87
CA PHE A 387 -9.88 -7.91 -4.26
C PHE A 387 -10.27 -6.74 -5.17
N VAL A 388 -9.98 -5.51 -4.72
CA VAL A 388 -10.31 -4.28 -5.45
C VAL A 388 -9.01 -3.69 -5.97
N HIS A 389 -9.00 -3.31 -7.25
CA HIS A 389 -7.81 -2.75 -7.88
C HIS A 389 -8.12 -1.53 -8.74
N THR A 390 -7.13 -0.65 -8.85
CA THR A 390 -7.02 0.35 -9.90
C THR A 390 -5.86 -0.07 -10.79
N ILE A 391 -6.16 -0.35 -12.05
CA ILE A 391 -5.18 -0.59 -13.10
C ILE A 391 -5.24 0.66 -13.97
N PRO A 392 -4.18 1.45 -14.08
CA PRO A 392 -4.16 2.58 -14.98
C PRO A 392 -4.00 2.05 -16.41
N SER A 393 -4.45 2.83 -17.38
CA SER A 393 -4.19 2.56 -18.79
C SER A 393 -3.40 3.73 -19.33
N GLY A 394 -2.48 3.50 -20.29
CA GLY A 394 -1.81 4.61 -20.99
C GLY A 394 -2.76 5.57 -21.74
N GLY A 395 -4.07 5.25 -21.77
CA GLY A 395 -5.18 6.13 -22.15
C GLY A 395 -6.39 5.89 -21.23
N SER A 396 -7.55 5.54 -21.79
CA SER A 396 -8.79 5.29 -21.03
C SER A 396 -9.24 3.82 -21.13
N HIS A 397 -9.89 3.31 -20.08
CA HIS A 397 -10.65 2.05 -20.15
C HIS A 397 -11.99 2.29 -20.86
N THR A 398 -12.23 1.60 -21.96
CA THR A 398 -13.45 1.71 -22.78
C THR A 398 -14.35 0.47 -22.65
N ASP A 399 -15.46 0.46 -23.38
CA ASP A 399 -16.36 -0.68 -23.55
C ASP A 399 -16.94 -1.23 -22.24
N THR A 400 -16.44 -2.37 -21.76
CA THR A 400 -16.82 -2.96 -20.47
C THR A 400 -15.67 -2.99 -19.49
N ALA A 401 -14.44 -2.65 -19.91
CA ALA A 401 -13.25 -2.69 -19.07
C ALA A 401 -13.33 -1.68 -17.91
N TRP A 402 -13.95 -0.51 -18.14
CA TRP A 402 -14.13 0.51 -17.11
C TRP A 402 -14.93 0.01 -15.90
N LYS A 403 -15.82 -0.98 -16.07
CA LYS A 403 -16.60 -1.55 -14.95
C LYS A 403 -15.74 -2.34 -13.96
N ARG A 404 -14.51 -2.71 -14.35
CA ARG A 404 -13.71 -3.67 -13.60
C ARG A 404 -12.77 -3.06 -12.57
N THR A 405 -12.41 -1.79 -12.73
CA THR A 405 -11.32 -1.15 -11.97
C THR A 405 -11.73 0.21 -11.43
N GLY A 406 -10.94 0.79 -10.53
CA GLY A 406 -11.26 2.07 -9.88
C GLY A 406 -12.54 1.99 -9.06
N TYR A 407 -13.24 3.11 -8.91
CA TYR A 407 -14.49 3.17 -8.14
C TYR A 407 -15.63 2.37 -8.81
N CYS A 408 -15.63 2.24 -10.13
CA CYS A 408 -16.55 1.35 -10.84
C CYS A 408 -16.30 -0.12 -10.45
N GLY A 409 -15.03 -0.51 -10.35
CA GLY A 409 -14.60 -1.81 -9.85
C GLY A 409 -14.97 -2.04 -8.38
N LEU A 410 -14.91 -1.00 -7.54
CA LEU A 410 -15.41 -1.03 -6.15
C LEU A 410 -16.91 -1.36 -6.12
N GLY A 411 -17.73 -0.66 -6.91
CA GLY A 411 -19.17 -0.93 -6.98
C GLY A 411 -19.49 -2.35 -7.42
N ARG A 412 -18.82 -2.84 -8.47
CA ARG A 412 -18.91 -4.24 -8.92
C ARG A 412 -18.49 -5.24 -7.83
N ALA A 413 -17.47 -4.92 -7.03
CA ALA A 413 -17.02 -5.78 -5.94
C ALA A 413 -18.05 -5.86 -4.80
N VAL A 414 -18.67 -4.72 -4.44
CA VAL A 414 -19.79 -4.65 -3.49
C VAL A 414 -20.98 -5.49 -4.00
N GLU A 415 -21.31 -5.38 -5.28
CA GLU A 415 -22.34 -6.21 -5.92
C GLU A 415 -22.05 -7.70 -5.83
N ARG A 416 -20.83 -8.12 -6.20
CA ARG A 416 -20.40 -9.53 -6.17
C ARG A 416 -20.41 -10.15 -4.78
N LEU A 417 -20.28 -9.34 -3.73
CA LEU A 417 -20.40 -9.77 -2.34
C LEU A 417 -21.85 -9.79 -1.83
N ASN A 418 -22.84 -9.49 -2.68
CA ASN A 418 -24.25 -9.30 -2.33
C ASN A 418 -24.45 -8.19 -1.28
N LEU A 419 -23.64 -7.14 -1.36
CA LEU A 419 -23.70 -5.98 -0.47
C LEU A 419 -24.42 -4.77 -1.09
N CYS A 420 -25.01 -4.94 -2.27
CA CYS A 420 -25.84 -3.90 -2.91
C CYS A 420 -26.98 -3.48 -1.99
N THR A 421 -27.16 -2.17 -1.83
CA THR A 421 -28.21 -1.64 -0.96
C THR A 421 -28.71 -0.27 -1.40
N SER A 422 -29.98 0.00 -1.16
CA SER A 422 -30.55 1.36 -1.21
C SER A 422 -30.67 2.00 0.18
N ILE A 423 -30.26 1.29 1.23
CA ILE A 423 -30.20 1.80 2.59
C ILE A 423 -29.13 2.91 2.61
N PRO A 424 -29.40 4.07 3.23
CA PRO A 424 -28.39 5.11 3.38
C PRO A 424 -27.14 4.59 4.10
N LEU A 425 -25.97 5.04 3.65
CA LEU A 425 -24.68 4.63 4.20
C LEU A 425 -24.07 5.75 5.02
N ASN A 426 -23.37 5.41 6.09
CA ASN A 426 -22.40 6.26 6.76
C ASN A 426 -20.99 5.83 6.38
N ILE A 427 -20.19 6.77 5.90
CA ILE A 427 -18.85 6.53 5.37
C ILE A 427 -17.82 7.31 6.18
N ASP A 428 -16.82 6.59 6.70
CA ASP A 428 -15.65 7.14 7.38
C ASP A 428 -14.40 6.68 6.61
N TYR A 429 -13.68 7.60 5.97
CA TYR A 429 -12.51 7.29 5.16
C TYR A 429 -11.27 7.95 5.78
N ILE A 430 -10.28 7.15 6.17
CA ILE A 430 -8.93 7.60 6.52
C ILE A 430 -8.06 7.65 5.26
N ALA A 431 -7.40 8.77 5.00
CA ALA A 431 -6.44 8.89 3.91
C ALA A 431 -5.18 9.63 4.36
N SER A 432 -4.01 9.21 3.85
CA SER A 432 -2.75 9.92 4.07
C SER A 432 -2.47 10.94 2.97
N SER A 433 -3.17 10.87 1.83
CA SER A 433 -3.16 11.91 0.81
C SER A 433 -4.57 12.22 0.32
N VAL A 434 -4.82 13.50 0.02
CA VAL A 434 -6.11 13.99 -0.47
C VAL A 434 -5.86 14.82 -1.72
N GLY A 435 -6.49 14.45 -2.84
CA GLY A 435 -6.43 15.18 -4.10
C GLY A 435 -7.46 16.32 -4.20
N ALA A 436 -7.62 16.88 -5.40
CA ALA A 436 -8.64 17.88 -5.73
C ALA A 436 -10.06 17.27 -5.80
N ILE A 437 -10.56 16.78 -4.67
CA ILE A 437 -11.87 16.12 -4.60
C ILE A 437 -13.03 17.11 -4.70
N THR A 438 -14.14 16.64 -5.27
CA THR A 438 -15.36 17.43 -5.49
C THR A 438 -16.59 16.69 -4.97
N ASP A 439 -17.71 17.40 -4.82
CA ASP A 439 -19.02 16.83 -4.49
C ASP A 439 -19.44 15.69 -5.44
N GLN A 440 -19.11 15.85 -6.72
CA GLN A 440 -19.36 14.85 -7.75
C GLN A 440 -18.57 13.56 -7.50
N PHE A 441 -17.28 13.68 -7.21
CA PHE A 441 -16.44 12.53 -6.92
C PHE A 441 -16.89 11.81 -5.64
N LEU A 442 -17.26 12.55 -4.59
CA LEU A 442 -17.77 11.96 -3.35
C LEU A 442 -19.11 11.24 -3.55
N ARG A 443 -20.00 11.79 -4.38
CA ARG A 443 -21.24 11.11 -4.78
C ARG A 443 -20.95 9.80 -5.52
N CYS A 444 -19.95 9.77 -6.42
CA CYS A 444 -19.51 8.53 -7.07
C CYS A 444 -19.03 7.50 -6.07
N MET A 445 -18.17 7.88 -5.11
CA MET A 445 -17.67 6.96 -4.08
C MET A 445 -18.77 6.44 -3.15
N TYR A 446 -19.73 7.29 -2.79
CA TYR A 446 -20.90 6.92 -2.00
C TYR A 446 -21.77 5.89 -2.74
N LEU A 447 -22.10 6.16 -4.01
CA LEU A 447 -22.90 5.26 -4.85
C LEU A 447 -22.16 3.94 -5.14
N ALA A 448 -20.86 3.98 -5.40
CA ALA A 448 -20.04 2.77 -5.53
C ALA A 448 -20.06 1.94 -4.25
N SER A 449 -20.07 2.57 -3.08
CA SER A 449 -20.23 1.89 -1.79
C SER A 449 -21.61 1.25 -1.61
N GLN A 450 -22.63 1.70 -2.36
CA GLN A 450 -23.95 1.05 -2.46
C GLN A 450 -24.00 -0.07 -3.51
N GLY A 451 -22.93 -0.29 -4.27
CA GLY A 451 -22.85 -1.26 -5.37
C GLY A 451 -23.18 -0.69 -6.74
N ASP A 452 -23.20 0.63 -6.92
CA ASP A 452 -23.38 1.26 -8.24
C ASP A 452 -22.12 1.09 -9.10
N ASP A 453 -22.29 0.73 -10.38
CA ASP A 453 -21.17 0.55 -11.31
C ASP A 453 -20.57 1.89 -11.80
N GLY A 454 -21.12 3.02 -11.37
CA GLY A 454 -20.73 4.38 -11.74
C GLY A 454 -21.68 5.04 -12.75
N LEU A 455 -22.66 4.31 -13.27
CA LEU A 455 -23.61 4.87 -14.25
C LEU A 455 -24.66 5.79 -13.64
N THR A 456 -24.95 5.72 -12.33
CA THR A 456 -25.97 6.57 -11.73
C THR A 456 -25.53 8.04 -11.76
N GLU A 457 -24.37 8.36 -11.18
CA GLU A 457 -23.87 9.74 -11.19
C GLU A 457 -23.57 10.20 -12.63
N PHE A 458 -22.98 9.33 -13.45
CA PHE A 458 -22.72 9.61 -14.87
C PHE A 458 -24.00 10.02 -15.61
N SER A 459 -25.09 9.28 -15.43
CA SER A 459 -26.36 9.57 -16.10
C SER A 459 -26.94 10.90 -15.64
N ILE A 460 -26.83 11.22 -14.35
CA ILE A 460 -27.31 12.47 -13.75
C ILE A 460 -26.49 13.66 -14.25
N ARG A 461 -25.17 13.52 -14.33
CA ARG A 461 -24.24 14.55 -14.81
C ARG A 461 -24.53 15.00 -16.24
N TYR A 462 -24.86 14.06 -17.13
CA TYR A 462 -25.11 14.34 -18.55
C TYR A 462 -26.59 14.47 -18.91
N ALA A 463 -27.51 14.36 -17.95
CA ALA A 463 -28.94 14.52 -18.18
C ALA A 463 -29.32 16.01 -18.39
N LYS A 464 -30.19 16.27 -19.37
CA LYS A 464 -30.75 17.61 -19.62
C LYS A 464 -32.09 17.85 -18.90
N THR A 465 -32.82 16.77 -18.62
CA THR A 465 -34.14 16.78 -17.98
C THR A 465 -34.21 15.69 -16.93
N PHE A 466 -35.07 15.91 -15.92
CA PHE A 466 -35.30 14.96 -14.84
C PHE A 466 -36.80 14.64 -14.71
N PRO A 467 -37.16 13.43 -14.27
CA PRO A 467 -36.25 12.33 -13.92
C PRO A 467 -35.63 11.65 -15.16
N VAL A 468 -34.41 11.09 -15.02
CA VAL A 468 -33.69 10.41 -16.12
C VAL A 468 -33.74 8.90 -15.92
N PRO A 469 -34.04 8.08 -16.94
CA PRO A 469 -33.99 6.63 -16.81
C PRO A 469 -32.56 6.15 -16.47
N ARG A 470 -32.46 5.18 -15.56
CA ARG A 470 -31.20 4.45 -15.34
C ARG A 470 -30.77 3.74 -16.63
N ARG A 471 -29.48 3.75 -16.92
CA ARG A 471 -28.91 3.11 -18.14
C ARG A 471 -28.97 1.58 -18.09
N ASP A 472 -28.79 1.01 -16.90
CA ASP A 472 -28.84 -0.44 -16.65
C ASP A 472 -30.28 -0.95 -16.48
N ASN A 473 -31.18 -0.12 -15.97
CA ASN A 473 -32.59 -0.46 -15.80
C ASN A 473 -33.52 0.72 -16.13
N PRO A 474 -33.97 0.87 -17.39
CA PRO A 474 -34.79 1.99 -17.82
C PRO A 474 -36.13 2.16 -17.09
N SER A 475 -36.62 1.13 -16.38
CA SER A 475 -37.83 1.22 -15.55
C SER A 475 -37.62 2.01 -14.25
N LYS A 476 -36.37 2.13 -13.79
CA LYS A 476 -36.01 2.91 -12.62
C LYS A 476 -35.60 4.32 -13.04
N LEU A 477 -36.31 5.30 -12.49
CA LEU A 477 -36.09 6.71 -12.77
C LEU A 477 -35.19 7.35 -11.70
N LEU A 478 -34.12 8.00 -12.13
CA LEU A 478 -33.19 8.76 -11.29
C LEU A 478 -33.67 10.19 -11.14
N LYS A 479 -33.61 10.70 -9.92
CA LYS A 479 -33.82 12.12 -9.62
C LYS A 479 -32.46 12.82 -9.60
N LYS A 480 -32.47 14.15 -9.73
CA LYS A 480 -31.25 14.96 -9.72
C LYS A 480 -30.46 14.80 -8.40
N ASP A 481 -31.18 14.59 -7.31
CA ASP A 481 -30.67 14.47 -5.94
C ASP A 481 -30.29 13.04 -5.52
N THR A 482 -30.47 12.00 -6.36
CA THR A 482 -30.17 10.60 -5.98
C THR A 482 -28.75 10.39 -5.45
N GLY A 483 -28.58 10.04 -4.19
CA GLY A 483 -27.26 9.85 -3.58
C GLY A 483 -26.64 11.13 -3.02
N SER A 484 -27.34 12.27 -3.00
CA SER A 484 -26.83 13.54 -2.45
C SER A 484 -26.76 13.55 -0.92
N GLU A 485 -27.37 12.57 -0.27
CA GLU A 485 -27.26 12.34 1.17
C GLU A 485 -25.82 12.00 1.61
N TRP A 486 -24.89 11.74 0.66
CA TRP A 486 -23.47 11.62 0.95
C TRP A 486 -22.94 12.81 1.77
N SER A 487 -23.46 14.02 1.54
CA SER A 487 -22.96 15.28 2.13
C SER A 487 -22.98 15.27 3.67
N ASP A 488 -24.02 14.72 4.27
CA ASP A 488 -24.15 14.62 5.73
C ASP A 488 -23.57 13.31 6.30
N ARG A 489 -23.17 12.38 5.43
CA ARG A 489 -22.86 10.99 5.79
C ARG A 489 -21.44 10.56 5.45
N PHE A 490 -20.67 11.40 4.76
CA PHE A 490 -19.28 11.16 4.42
C PHE A 490 -18.35 11.94 5.35
N ARG A 491 -17.33 11.26 5.89
CA ARG A 491 -16.33 11.83 6.80
C ARG A 491 -14.95 11.45 6.30
N LEU A 492 -14.11 12.43 6.01
CA LEU A 492 -12.72 12.23 5.57
C LEU A 492 -11.76 12.60 6.70
N TYR A 493 -11.05 11.61 7.22
CA TYR A 493 -10.07 11.80 8.28
C TYR A 493 -8.71 12.11 7.67
N PHE A 494 -8.23 13.33 7.92
CA PHE A 494 -6.90 13.80 7.54
C PHE A 494 -6.31 14.63 8.69
N PRO A 495 -5.00 14.50 9.03
CA PRO A 495 -4.45 15.15 10.22
C PRO A 495 -4.33 16.67 10.06
N SER A 496 -4.60 17.39 11.14
CA SER A 496 -4.39 18.84 11.21
C SER A 496 -2.92 19.20 11.42
N GLN A 497 -2.58 20.47 11.19
CA GLN A 497 -1.26 21.00 11.53
C GLN A 497 -0.89 20.75 13.00
N ASN A 498 -1.85 20.89 13.92
CA ASN A 498 -1.62 20.65 15.34
C ASN A 498 -1.39 19.16 15.63
N THR A 499 -2.14 18.26 14.98
CA THR A 499 -1.94 16.81 15.10
C THR A 499 -0.54 16.41 14.64
N VAL A 500 -0.05 16.96 13.53
CA VAL A 500 1.32 16.74 13.07
C VAL A 500 2.35 17.36 14.02
N ALA A 501 2.18 18.62 14.41
CA ALA A 501 3.11 19.33 15.29
C ALA A 501 3.29 18.66 16.66
N THR A 502 2.22 18.04 17.19
CA THR A 502 2.22 17.36 18.50
C THR A 502 2.48 15.86 18.41
N SER A 503 2.67 15.32 17.20
CA SER A 503 3.08 13.93 16.99
C SER A 503 4.51 13.68 17.49
N LYS A 504 4.86 12.42 17.70
CA LYS A 504 6.18 12.02 18.24
C LYS A 504 7.33 12.43 17.32
N GLY A 505 7.13 12.34 16.00
CA GLY A 505 8.11 12.71 15.00
C GLY A 505 8.03 14.17 14.54
N GLY A 506 6.91 14.84 14.82
CA GLY A 506 6.65 16.20 14.35
C GLY A 506 6.53 16.30 12.82
N PRO A 507 6.61 17.53 12.27
CA PRO A 507 6.63 17.83 10.84
C PRO A 507 7.55 16.95 9.97
N ARG A 508 8.77 16.65 10.44
CA ARG A 508 9.77 15.86 9.72
C ARG A 508 9.40 14.38 9.52
N CYS A 509 8.37 13.91 10.21
CA CYS A 509 7.84 12.57 10.05
C CYS A 509 6.44 12.57 9.44
N ALA A 510 6.08 13.62 8.69
CA ALA A 510 4.82 13.73 7.97
C ALA A 510 5.00 13.71 6.45
N GLY A 511 6.15 13.24 5.96
CA GLY A 511 6.48 13.28 4.53
C GLY A 511 5.61 12.40 3.63
N THR A 512 4.95 11.42 4.22
CA THR A 512 3.96 10.55 3.54
C THR A 512 2.51 11.03 3.71
N VAL A 513 2.33 12.20 4.33
CA VAL A 513 1.03 12.83 4.58
C VAL A 513 0.91 14.07 3.69
N CYS A 514 0.19 13.95 2.58
CA CYS A 514 0.22 14.93 1.49
C CYS A 514 -1.15 15.57 1.27
N PHE A 515 -1.22 16.89 1.37
CA PHE A 515 -2.40 17.65 0.95
C PHE A 515 -1.96 19.06 0.55
N GLN A 516 -2.50 19.57 -0.56
CA GLN A 516 -2.17 20.91 -1.04
C GLN A 516 -3.20 21.93 -0.56
N SER A 517 -2.71 23.07 -0.09
CA SER A 517 -3.56 24.18 0.33
C SER A 517 -4.43 24.70 -0.81
N LYS A 518 -3.93 24.70 -2.05
CA LYS A 518 -4.67 25.14 -3.24
C LYS A 518 -5.96 24.35 -3.44
N TRP A 519 -5.95 23.04 -3.21
CA TRP A 519 -7.15 22.21 -3.28
C TRP A 519 -8.09 22.47 -2.11
N TYR A 520 -7.56 22.51 -0.87
CA TYR A 520 -8.38 22.81 0.30
C TYR A 520 -9.07 24.18 0.19
N ASN A 521 -8.37 25.18 -0.39
CA ASN A 521 -8.87 26.53 -0.56
C ASN A 521 -9.72 26.71 -1.82
N GLY A 522 -9.71 25.75 -2.75
CA GLY A 522 -10.53 25.76 -3.97
C GLY A 522 -12.03 25.73 -3.68
N GLU A 523 -12.83 26.49 -4.42
CA GLU A 523 -14.26 26.70 -4.13
C GLU A 523 -15.05 25.39 -4.05
N ASN A 524 -14.73 24.42 -4.92
CA ASN A 524 -15.43 23.15 -5.05
C ASN A 524 -15.01 22.08 -4.03
N PHE A 525 -14.03 22.35 -3.16
CA PHE A 525 -13.57 21.36 -2.20
C PHE A 525 -14.58 21.21 -1.03
N PRO A 526 -15.06 19.99 -0.73
CA PRO A 526 -16.07 19.73 0.29
C PRO A 526 -15.49 19.79 1.72
N ARG A 527 -15.10 20.97 2.21
CA ARG A 527 -14.41 21.14 3.50
C ARG A 527 -15.19 20.59 4.70
N HIS A 528 -16.52 20.59 4.62
CA HIS A 528 -17.41 20.17 5.70
C HIS A 528 -17.26 18.69 6.08
N ILE A 529 -16.76 17.84 5.19
CA ILE A 529 -16.56 16.41 5.47
C ILE A 529 -15.29 16.12 6.26
N LEU A 530 -14.34 17.07 6.33
CA LEU A 530 -13.05 16.81 6.96
C LEU A 530 -13.15 16.64 8.48
N ARG A 531 -12.38 15.69 9.00
CA ARG A 531 -12.24 15.36 10.43
C ARG A 531 -10.77 15.21 10.77
N ASP A 532 -10.35 15.75 11.92
CA ASP A 532 -8.97 15.65 12.38
C ASP A 532 -8.61 14.19 12.65
N CYS A 533 -7.50 13.73 12.08
CA CYS A 533 -7.09 12.33 12.10
C CYS A 533 -6.08 12.08 13.23
N GLU A 534 -6.59 11.93 14.45
CA GLU A 534 -5.77 11.59 15.62
C GLU A 534 -5.71 10.08 15.83
N SER A 535 -4.52 9.53 16.01
CA SER A 535 -4.37 8.11 16.34
C SER A 535 -4.87 7.78 17.76
N GLN A 536 -5.46 6.60 17.94
CA GLN A 536 -5.70 6.00 19.25
C GLN A 536 -4.39 5.70 19.99
N ARG A 537 -3.32 5.35 19.25
CA ARG A 537 -1.96 5.24 19.74
C ARG A 537 -1.32 6.63 19.80
N LYS A 538 -1.56 7.31 20.92
CA LYS A 538 -1.15 8.70 21.19
C LYS A 538 0.25 9.01 20.62
N GLY A 539 0.33 9.99 19.73
CA GLY A 539 1.58 10.49 19.15
C GLY A 539 1.97 9.87 17.80
N LEU A 540 1.29 8.81 17.33
CA LEU A 540 1.46 8.28 15.98
C LEU A 540 0.72 9.12 14.94
N LEU A 541 1.36 9.29 13.79
CA LEU A 541 0.68 9.61 12.54
C LEU A 541 0.24 8.32 11.84
N MET A 542 -0.65 8.46 10.86
CA MET A 542 -1.25 7.35 10.13
C MET A 542 -0.96 7.46 8.63
N HIS A 543 -0.44 6.39 8.03
CA HIS A 543 -0.21 6.26 6.59
C HIS A 543 -1.15 5.21 5.95
N ASN A 544 -2.24 4.88 6.63
CA ASN A 544 -3.24 3.95 6.15
C ASN A 544 -4.30 4.61 5.24
N LYS A 545 -4.96 3.75 4.45
CA LYS A 545 -6.10 4.11 3.62
C LYS A 545 -7.18 3.09 3.88
N ILE A 546 -8.19 3.51 4.63
CA ILE A 546 -9.27 2.62 5.07
C ILE A 546 -10.60 3.35 4.88
N LEU A 547 -11.49 2.75 4.11
CA LEU A 547 -12.85 3.21 3.86
C LEU A 547 -13.79 2.31 4.65
N TYR A 548 -14.34 2.80 5.76
CA TYR A 548 -15.36 2.11 6.53
C TYR A 548 -16.75 2.52 6.05
N VAL A 549 -17.63 1.53 5.86
CA VAL A 549 -18.98 1.73 5.37
C VAL A 549 -19.97 1.04 6.29
N ARG A 550 -20.94 1.82 6.80
CA ARG A 550 -21.97 1.38 7.73
C ARG A 550 -23.36 1.74 7.19
N PRO A 551 -24.15 0.79 6.69
CA PRO A 551 -25.54 1.05 6.36
C PRO A 551 -26.33 1.38 7.64
N ASP A 552 -27.37 2.20 7.53
CA ASP A 552 -28.26 2.54 8.65
C ASP A 552 -28.92 1.28 9.25
N ASP A 553 -29.20 0.28 8.41
CA ASP A 553 -29.68 -1.04 8.78
C ASP A 553 -28.77 -2.13 8.16
N PRO A 554 -28.50 -3.25 8.87
CA PRO A 554 -27.72 -4.35 8.32
C PRO A 554 -28.27 -4.89 6.99
N ILE A 555 -27.39 -5.25 6.07
CA ILE A 555 -27.75 -5.78 4.75
C ILE A 555 -28.02 -7.29 4.87
N PRO A 556 -29.22 -7.77 4.53
CA PRO A 556 -29.53 -9.20 4.42
C PRO A 556 -28.56 -9.95 3.49
N LEU A 557 -27.92 -11.02 3.97
CA LEU A 557 -27.11 -11.92 3.13
C LEU A 557 -27.79 -13.27 2.89
N SER A 558 -28.46 -13.80 3.92
CA SER A 558 -29.23 -15.04 3.86
C SER A 558 -30.38 -15.00 4.86
N GLU A 559 -31.12 -16.11 5.00
CA GLU A 559 -32.14 -16.24 6.04
C GLU A 559 -31.57 -16.11 7.46
N THR A 560 -30.31 -16.50 7.67
CA THR A 560 -29.66 -16.54 8.99
C THR A 560 -28.57 -15.51 9.18
N THR A 561 -28.03 -14.91 8.11
CA THR A 561 -26.88 -13.99 8.19
C THR A 561 -27.17 -12.61 7.60
N GLN A 562 -26.46 -11.61 8.11
CA GLN A 562 -26.50 -10.24 7.61
C GLN A 562 -25.11 -9.60 7.67
N CYS A 563 -24.88 -8.62 6.81
CA CYS A 563 -23.69 -7.77 6.84
C CYS A 563 -24.02 -6.48 7.58
N ARG A 564 -23.45 -6.29 8.76
CA ARG A 564 -23.65 -5.06 9.54
C ARG A 564 -22.89 -3.88 8.97
N ALA A 565 -21.70 -4.12 8.45
CA ALA A 565 -20.79 -3.12 7.91
C ALA A 565 -19.71 -3.79 7.07
N TRP A 566 -18.95 -3.02 6.31
CA TRP A 566 -17.77 -3.51 5.61
C TRP A 566 -16.71 -2.41 5.51
N ALA A 567 -15.46 -2.77 5.27
CA ALA A 567 -14.43 -1.79 4.98
C ALA A 567 -13.54 -2.22 3.81
N TYR A 568 -13.06 -1.24 3.04
CA TYR A 568 -11.93 -1.40 2.13
C TYR A 568 -10.64 -1.04 2.86
N ILE A 569 -9.60 -1.87 2.70
CA ILE A 569 -8.25 -1.63 3.22
C ILE A 569 -7.26 -1.81 2.06
N GLY A 570 -6.41 -0.82 1.81
CA GLY A 570 -5.45 -0.92 0.71
C GLY A 570 -4.61 0.34 0.51
N SER A 571 -4.20 0.56 -0.73
CA SER A 571 -3.30 1.66 -1.09
C SER A 571 -4.02 2.93 -1.54
N ALA A 572 -5.26 2.86 -2.00
CA ALA A 572 -5.93 3.99 -2.66
C ALA A 572 -6.21 5.16 -1.70
N ASN A 573 -5.64 6.32 -2.00
CA ASN A 573 -5.93 7.58 -1.32
C ASN A 573 -7.23 8.23 -1.82
N MET A 574 -7.68 9.30 -1.17
CA MET A 574 -8.86 10.05 -1.61
C MET A 574 -8.52 10.98 -2.78
N SER A 575 -8.47 10.42 -4.00
CA SER A 575 -8.18 11.16 -5.24
C SER A 575 -8.77 10.47 -6.48
N GLU A 576 -9.03 11.26 -7.53
CA GLU A 576 -9.41 10.71 -8.84
C GLU A 576 -8.25 9.94 -9.50
N SER A 577 -6.98 10.25 -9.22
CA SER A 577 -5.85 9.46 -9.74
C SER A 577 -5.85 8.02 -9.23
N ALA A 578 -6.23 7.83 -7.96
CA ALA A 578 -6.30 6.52 -7.31
C ALA A 578 -7.59 5.73 -7.64
N TRP A 579 -8.74 6.39 -7.68
CA TRP A 579 -10.04 5.72 -7.90
C TRP A 579 -10.59 5.84 -9.32
N GLY A 580 -10.04 6.75 -10.12
CA GLY A 580 -10.45 7.03 -11.47
C GLY A 580 -11.63 8.00 -11.60
N ARG A 581 -11.82 8.49 -12.83
CA ARG A 581 -12.93 9.36 -13.22
C ARG A 581 -13.63 8.82 -14.46
N LEU A 582 -14.92 8.49 -14.34
CA LEU A 582 -15.73 8.08 -15.48
C LEU A 582 -16.19 9.33 -16.25
N VAL A 583 -15.89 9.39 -17.53
CA VAL A 583 -16.18 10.51 -18.42
C VAL A 583 -16.85 10.02 -19.70
N GLN A 584 -17.57 10.91 -20.38
CA GLN A 584 -18.19 10.58 -21.65
C GLN A 584 -17.17 10.75 -22.78
N ASP A 585 -17.00 9.73 -23.61
CA ASP A 585 -16.23 9.88 -24.83
C ASP A 585 -16.92 10.86 -25.77
N ARG A 586 -16.16 11.85 -26.29
CA ARG A 586 -16.73 12.91 -27.12
C ARG A 586 -17.28 12.39 -28.43
N SER A 587 -16.66 11.35 -29.00
CA SER A 587 -16.99 10.79 -30.31
C SER A 587 -18.13 9.77 -30.22
N THR A 588 -17.98 8.75 -29.37
CA THR A 588 -18.92 7.63 -29.29
C THR A 588 -20.06 7.88 -28.30
N LYS A 589 -19.94 8.90 -27.44
CA LYS A 589 -20.83 9.17 -26.31
C LYS A 589 -20.91 8.02 -25.28
N SER A 590 -20.03 7.02 -25.38
CA SER A 590 -19.93 5.91 -24.42
C SER A 590 -19.14 6.32 -23.18
N PRO A 591 -19.33 5.66 -22.03
CA PRO A 591 -18.48 5.86 -20.86
C PRO A 591 -17.05 5.38 -21.10
N LYS A 592 -16.08 6.10 -20.55
CA LYS A 592 -14.69 5.67 -20.42
C LYS A 592 -14.12 6.09 -19.07
N LEU A 593 -13.30 5.24 -18.46
CA LEU A 593 -12.71 5.49 -17.14
C LEU A 593 -11.23 5.84 -17.30
N ASN A 594 -10.83 6.97 -16.74
CA ASN A 594 -9.44 7.38 -16.65
C ASN A 594 -8.91 7.02 -15.27
N CYS A 595 -7.79 6.31 -15.21
CA CYS A 595 -7.10 5.94 -13.97
C CYS A 595 -5.60 6.21 -14.17
N ARG A 596 -4.94 6.83 -13.20
CA ARG A 596 -3.53 7.22 -13.31
C ARG A 596 -2.60 6.41 -12.40
N ASN A 597 -3.12 5.82 -11.33
CA ASN A 597 -2.32 5.05 -10.38
C ASN A 597 -2.62 3.55 -10.48
N TRP A 598 -1.60 2.74 -10.22
CA TRP A 598 -1.82 1.37 -9.80
C TRP A 598 -2.16 1.32 -8.31
N GLU A 599 -3.30 0.74 -7.96
CA GLU A 599 -3.75 0.58 -6.58
C GLU A 599 -4.31 -0.82 -6.35
N CYS A 600 -4.22 -1.33 -5.13
CA CYS A 600 -4.91 -2.56 -4.74
C CYS A 600 -5.38 -2.50 -3.28
N GLY A 601 -6.40 -3.29 -2.97
CA GLY A 601 -6.99 -3.39 -1.64
C GLY A 601 -7.98 -4.54 -1.53
N VAL A 602 -8.57 -4.70 -0.33
CA VAL A 602 -9.51 -5.77 -0.03
C VAL A 602 -10.74 -5.21 0.67
N ILE A 603 -11.94 -5.64 0.23
CA ILE A 603 -13.18 -5.45 0.99
C ILE A 603 -13.30 -6.56 2.02
N VAL A 604 -13.49 -6.17 3.28
CA VAL A 604 -13.65 -7.02 4.45
C VAL A 604 -15.03 -6.76 5.07
N PRO A 605 -16.01 -7.67 4.89
CA PRO A 605 -17.33 -7.57 5.50
C PRO A 605 -17.34 -7.99 6.98
N VAL A 606 -18.21 -7.35 7.76
CA VAL A 606 -18.58 -7.75 9.13
C VAL A 606 -19.90 -8.51 9.06
N ILE A 607 -19.79 -9.84 8.98
CA ILE A 607 -20.93 -10.77 8.87
C ILE A 607 -21.30 -11.26 10.26
N GLU A 608 -22.60 -11.25 10.56
CA GLU A 608 -23.15 -11.74 11.82
C GLU A 608 -24.38 -12.60 11.61
N ASP A 609 -24.66 -13.44 12.60
CA ASP A 609 -25.90 -14.19 12.68
C ASP A 609 -27.04 -13.26 13.10
N ARG A 610 -28.18 -13.39 12.44
CA ARG A 610 -29.38 -12.57 12.70
C ARG A 610 -29.92 -12.77 14.11
N THR A 611 -29.66 -13.91 14.74
CA THR A 611 -30.07 -14.22 16.12
C THR A 611 -29.24 -13.46 17.17
N ASP A 612 -27.97 -13.15 16.88
CA ASP A 612 -27.09 -12.42 17.81
C ASP A 612 -27.41 -10.92 17.85
N SER A 613 -28.18 -10.43 16.87
CA SER A 613 -28.61 -9.03 16.80
C SER A 613 -29.56 -8.63 17.94
N SER A 614 -30.28 -9.57 18.57
CA SER A 614 -31.08 -9.30 19.78
C SER A 614 -30.24 -9.17 21.03
N GLU A 615 -29.20 -10.00 21.21
CA GLU A 615 -28.34 -9.93 22.40
C GLU A 615 -27.47 -8.66 22.44
N LEU A 616 -27.10 -8.12 21.28
CA LEU A 616 -26.38 -6.84 21.22
C LEU A 616 -27.31 -5.65 21.51
N LYS A 617 -28.58 -5.70 21.10
CA LYS A 617 -29.59 -4.72 21.53
C LYS A 617 -29.76 -4.74 23.05
N ASP A 618 -29.68 -5.91 23.67
CA ASP A 618 -29.76 -6.07 25.12
C ASP A 618 -28.49 -5.55 25.84
N LYS A 619 -27.28 -5.78 25.32
CA LYS A 619 -26.03 -5.20 25.86
C LYS A 619 -26.00 -3.66 25.76
N ILE A 620 -26.53 -3.09 24.67
CA ILE A 620 -26.70 -1.64 24.50
C ILE A 620 -27.75 -1.09 25.50
N HIS A 621 -28.71 -1.92 25.92
CA HIS A 621 -29.73 -1.57 26.91
C HIS A 621 -29.25 -1.70 28.36
N GLU A 622 -28.38 -2.66 28.68
CA GLU A 622 -27.84 -2.88 30.03
C GLU A 622 -26.87 -1.78 30.47
N ASP A 623 -26.04 -1.27 29.56
CA ASP A 623 -25.13 -0.14 29.85
C ASP A 623 -25.87 1.20 30.03
N LYS A 624 -27.13 1.30 29.61
CA LYS A 624 -27.99 2.47 29.87
C LYS A 624 -28.55 2.52 31.30
N CYS A 625 -28.50 1.43 32.08
CA CYS A 625 -29.12 1.37 33.41
C CYS A 625 -28.21 1.86 34.57
N LYS A 626 -26.97 2.29 34.30
CA LYS A 626 -26.07 2.86 35.33
C LYS A 626 -25.84 4.37 35.15
N GLY A 627 -26.92 5.14 35.36
CA GLY A 627 -26.89 6.44 36.01
C GLY A 627 -26.12 7.61 35.37
N LYS A 628 -26.72 8.25 34.36
CA LYS A 628 -26.96 9.72 34.30
C LYS A 628 -27.95 10.01 33.15
N ALA A 629 -29.08 10.61 33.49
CA ALA A 629 -30.21 10.95 32.59
C ALA A 629 -29.71 11.61 31.28
N SER A 630 -29.88 10.99 30.11
CA SER A 630 -31.12 10.82 29.31
C SER A 630 -31.44 12.04 28.41
N GLU A 631 -30.70 12.17 27.31
CA GLU A 631 -31.26 12.41 25.98
C GLU A 631 -30.86 11.22 25.10
N PHE A 632 -31.60 10.11 25.17
CA PHE A 632 -31.42 9.00 24.23
C PHE A 632 -32.75 8.30 23.99
N SER A 633 -33.70 9.06 23.45
CA SER A 633 -34.84 8.51 22.72
C SER A 633 -34.44 8.31 21.25
N SER A 634 -34.92 7.22 20.65
CA SER A 634 -34.87 6.81 19.24
C SER A 634 -33.53 6.29 18.67
N LEU A 635 -33.37 4.96 18.64
CA LEU A 635 -32.54 4.23 17.65
C LEU A 635 -33.35 4.03 16.34
N SER A 636 -33.90 5.12 15.82
CA SER A 636 -34.49 5.20 14.49
C SER A 636 -33.87 6.42 13.81
N SER A 637 -33.22 6.23 12.66
CA SER A 637 -32.89 7.30 11.70
C SER A 637 -32.38 8.60 12.32
N SER A 638 -31.24 8.58 13.00
CA SER A 638 -30.61 9.87 13.36
C SER A 638 -29.73 10.32 12.20
N ASP A 639 -30.11 11.41 11.54
CA ASP A 639 -29.30 12.20 10.59
C ASP A 639 -27.99 12.76 11.20
N ASN A 640 -27.48 12.20 12.31
CA ASN A 640 -26.44 12.74 13.17
C ASN A 640 -25.33 11.72 13.52
N ASP A 641 -25.10 10.69 12.70
CA ASP A 641 -24.25 9.55 13.04
C ASP A 641 -22.79 9.85 13.46
N ASP A 642 -22.17 11.02 13.23
CA ASP A 642 -20.80 11.44 13.65
C ASP A 642 -19.55 10.49 13.62
N GLY A 643 -19.67 9.17 13.44
CA GLY A 643 -18.60 8.18 13.48
C GLY A 643 -18.34 7.53 14.85
N ALA A 644 -19.01 7.93 15.94
CA ALA A 644 -18.66 7.46 17.29
C ALA A 644 -18.77 5.93 17.48
N ASN A 645 -19.69 5.27 16.78
CA ASN A 645 -19.93 3.83 16.92
C ASN A 645 -18.98 2.95 16.10
N LEU A 646 -18.07 3.53 15.32
CA LEU A 646 -17.15 2.80 14.44
C LEU A 646 -16.37 1.67 15.16
N PRO A 647 -15.79 1.88 16.36
CA PRO A 647 -15.01 0.85 17.05
C PRO A 647 -15.85 -0.35 17.51
N VAL A 648 -17.12 -0.11 17.84
CA VAL A 648 -18.06 -1.17 18.26
C VAL A 648 -18.51 -1.98 17.06
N VAL A 649 -18.81 -1.32 15.94
CA VAL A 649 -19.30 -2.00 14.73
C VAL A 649 -18.22 -2.89 14.10
N PHE A 650 -16.97 -2.44 14.08
CA PHE A 650 -15.85 -3.18 13.49
C PHE A 650 -15.06 -3.99 14.52
N GLU A 651 -15.56 -4.10 15.74
CA GLU A 651 -14.90 -4.78 16.83
C GLU A 651 -14.49 -6.20 16.40
N ASN A 652 -13.24 -6.57 16.71
CA ASN A 652 -12.65 -7.88 16.42
C ASN A 652 -12.53 -8.27 14.94
N THR A 653 -12.99 -7.44 14.00
CA THR A 653 -12.84 -7.69 12.57
C THR A 653 -11.78 -6.78 11.97
N ILE A 654 -11.90 -5.46 12.18
CA ILE A 654 -11.02 -4.46 11.57
C ILE A 654 -10.67 -3.42 12.65
N PRO A 655 -9.38 -3.25 13.01
CA PRO A 655 -8.99 -2.20 13.93
C PRO A 655 -9.43 -0.83 13.41
N VAL A 656 -9.96 0.01 14.29
CA VAL A 656 -10.26 1.43 14.02
C VAL A 656 -9.11 2.25 14.63
N PRO A 657 -8.14 2.73 13.82
CA PRO A 657 -6.88 3.26 14.35
C PRO A 657 -6.97 4.72 14.77
N MET A 658 -7.95 5.47 14.26
CA MET A 658 -8.21 6.86 14.62
C MET A 658 -9.18 6.98 15.80
N ARG A 659 -9.11 8.11 16.48
CA ARG A 659 -10.11 8.52 17.48
C ARG A 659 -11.39 8.93 16.78
N VAL A 660 -12.51 8.51 17.36
CA VAL A 660 -13.84 8.90 16.90
C VAL A 660 -14.72 9.36 18.07
N PRO A 661 -15.67 10.29 17.84
CA PRO A 661 -15.85 11.05 16.61
C PRO A 661 -14.67 12.01 16.37
N GLY A 662 -14.21 12.12 15.13
CA GLY A 662 -13.11 13.02 14.78
C GLY A 662 -13.53 14.48 14.89
N ALA A 663 -12.63 15.37 15.30
CA ALA A 663 -12.95 16.78 15.43
C ALA A 663 -13.18 17.42 14.05
N ARG A 664 -14.29 18.15 13.85
CA ARG A 664 -14.56 18.86 12.59
C ARG A 664 -13.51 19.94 12.32
N TYR A 665 -13.20 20.17 11.06
CA TYR A 665 -12.41 21.33 10.67
C TYR A 665 -13.26 22.61 10.77
N GLY A 666 -12.79 23.56 11.57
CA GLY A 666 -13.49 24.79 11.94
C GLY A 666 -12.73 25.52 13.06
N GLY A 667 -13.08 26.78 13.34
CA GLY A 667 -12.49 27.53 14.46
C GLY A 667 -10.97 27.75 14.36
N GLY A 668 -10.41 27.84 13.15
CA GLY A 668 -8.97 28.05 12.91
C GLY A 668 -8.14 26.77 12.71
N ARG A 669 -8.73 25.56 12.87
CA ARG A 669 -8.05 24.29 12.54
C ARG A 669 -7.76 24.22 11.05
N LYS A 670 -6.49 24.04 10.68
CA LYS A 670 -6.03 23.85 9.29
C LYS A 670 -5.47 22.45 9.06
N PRO A 671 -5.70 21.85 7.87
CA PRO A 671 -5.06 20.60 7.49
C PRO A 671 -3.54 20.75 7.44
N TRP A 672 -2.83 19.65 7.63
CA TRP A 672 -1.41 19.61 7.31
C TRP A 672 -1.19 19.83 5.80
N TYR A 673 -0.26 20.71 5.43
CA TYR A 673 0.13 20.93 4.04
C TYR A 673 1.62 20.64 3.89
N PHE A 674 1.94 19.57 3.18
CA PHE A 674 3.32 19.09 3.05
C PHE A 674 4.25 20.16 2.46
N ALA A 675 3.89 20.76 1.33
CA ALA A 675 4.75 21.68 0.59
C ALA A 675 5.03 23.03 1.30
N GLU A 676 4.08 23.52 2.10
CA GLU A 676 4.21 24.81 2.81
C GLU A 676 4.93 24.70 4.16
N SER A 677 5.11 23.48 4.66
CA SER A 677 5.76 23.24 5.95
C SER A 677 7.27 23.12 5.87
N GLN A 678 7.82 23.07 4.64
CA GLN A 678 9.25 22.97 4.37
C GLN A 678 9.92 24.33 4.08
N SER A 679 9.14 25.42 4.06
CA SER A 679 9.61 26.80 3.84
C SER A 679 10.02 27.52 5.12
#